data_AF-A0A928E982-F1
#
_entry.id   AF-A0A928E982-F1
#
_cell.length_a   1.000
_cell.length_b   1.000
_cell.length_c   1.000
_cell.angle_alpha   90.00
_cell.angle_beta   90.00
_cell.angle_gamma   90.00
#
_symmetry.space_group_name_H-M   'P 1'
#
loop_
_entity.id
_entity.type
_entity.pdbx_description
1 polymer ?
#
loop_
_entity_poly.entity_id
_entity_poly.type
_entity_poly.pdbx_seq_one_letter_code
_entity_poly.pdbx_strand_id
1 'polypeptide(L)'
;MAISGFVLLVIAFIASVASVAAFALAHPMHKEVLTRWGTLGVVVTFFALLAACCVLVVAFMTGDTSILYVLEERSLSTDGFAWLYKLAGLWAGRAGSLLFWVFLISLFNVLILARWSKTKDREDGEDANAASENGVAARARALDAIAMAIVQIVIAIFCALLLFAADNMPFTPTPDNFFNADGSLTAAASLYSMNQLLEHWAMAIHPPLLFIGYAGLTVPFAYGMAALVVNDPSKLWVERTTRFVLASWLFLGAGIGLGAVWAYVVLGWGGYWGWDPVENASLLSWLVCVALVHTFTVYRQRGQFKRWAVLCACLAFTFVIVATFITRSGIVQSVHAFAGDPVSLALFGGLIAVSLICPIAGLIIRKTSFGPTDKESEDIESMVSKDAAYYFNNVVMMVFVVLLTYMTVSSALPSFLPFGGESLSATAYEAIARPLGIIYLFILAVCPLLSWGMTDRDAFLRQAKVPAICAAVLAISLIAWWATNLKPAYDAVIADGGSNAMTLFEAGPSVYYHALAIVGILVASLLFFNALFMFVRNIRLQKKRPAAIGGGFAHIAMAVLLVGLVGSSMYVYEKTGYLQIDAETHQSTPFTVQEYTLDYASDRIIDDSEASNTIVYEVTFDVFRDGTKVGQVSPSVQVNVATQQRKLNAAVLGFPEEDLFVVYQGVNQAGWFSLDVRINPLINLVWIGFAMLMIGTAFACFGRRRSA
;
A
#
# COMPACT_ATOMS: atom_id res chain seq x y z
N MET A 1 5.69 -24.11 -23.62
CA MET A 1 6.27 -23.46 -22.42
C MET A 1 5.64 -23.96 -21.10
N ALA A 2 4.37 -24.36 -21.10
CA ALA A 2 3.64 -24.89 -19.94
C ALA A 2 4.40 -25.95 -19.11
N ILE A 3 4.88 -27.04 -19.74
CA ILE A 3 5.60 -28.12 -19.05
C ILE A 3 6.85 -27.62 -18.34
N SER A 4 7.64 -26.75 -18.99
CA SER A 4 8.85 -26.17 -18.41
C SER A 4 8.52 -25.35 -17.16
N GLY A 5 7.48 -24.52 -17.21
CA GLY A 5 7.01 -23.75 -16.05
C GLY A 5 6.57 -24.65 -14.89
N PHE A 6 5.79 -25.69 -15.17
CA PHE A 6 5.36 -26.67 -14.17
C PHE A 6 6.55 -27.36 -13.49
N VAL A 7 7.53 -27.85 -14.25
CA VAL A 7 8.73 -28.52 -13.70
C VAL A 7 9.53 -27.57 -12.81
N LEU A 8 9.66 -26.28 -13.19
CA LEU A 8 10.34 -25.27 -12.37
C LEU A 8 9.62 -25.05 -11.03
N LEU A 9 8.29 -25.05 -11.00
CA LEU A 9 7.53 -24.97 -9.74
C LEU A 9 7.75 -26.20 -8.85
N VAL A 10 7.80 -27.39 -9.43
CA VAL A 10 8.11 -28.64 -8.69
C VAL A 10 9.51 -28.58 -8.08
N ILE A 11 10.51 -28.11 -8.85
CA ILE A 11 11.88 -27.90 -8.35
C ILE A 11 11.88 -26.91 -7.19
N ALA A 12 11.20 -25.77 -7.33
CA ALA A 12 11.11 -24.76 -6.28
C ALA A 12 10.50 -25.31 -5.00
N PHE A 13 9.41 -26.08 -5.11
CA PHE A 13 8.73 -26.72 -3.99
C PHE A 13 9.65 -27.73 -3.27
N ILE A 14 10.24 -28.68 -4.00
CA ILE A 14 11.14 -29.70 -3.42
C ILE A 14 12.34 -29.03 -2.75
N ALA A 15 12.97 -28.05 -3.41
CA ALA A 15 14.11 -27.33 -2.86
C ALA A 15 13.75 -26.56 -1.57
N SER A 16 12.56 -25.95 -1.52
CA SER A 16 12.10 -25.23 -0.33
C SER A 16 11.87 -26.17 0.86
N VAL A 17 11.22 -27.31 0.64
CA VAL A 17 10.98 -28.34 1.68
C VAL A 17 12.30 -28.94 2.16
N ALA A 18 13.21 -29.29 1.25
CA ALA A 18 14.53 -29.81 1.59
C ALA A 18 15.36 -28.78 2.38
N SER A 19 15.26 -27.49 2.03
CA SER A 19 15.91 -26.39 2.75
C SER A 19 15.40 -26.26 4.18
N VAL A 20 14.08 -26.31 4.39
CA VAL A 20 13.46 -26.31 5.73
C VAL A 20 13.97 -27.48 6.57
N ALA A 21 13.94 -28.69 6.02
CA ALA A 21 14.43 -29.88 6.72
C ALA A 21 15.91 -29.76 7.09
N ALA A 22 16.74 -29.25 6.18
CA ALA A 22 18.16 -29.06 6.42
C ALA A 22 18.44 -28.05 7.56
N PHE A 23 17.75 -26.91 7.59
CA PHE A 23 17.88 -25.94 8.69
C PHE A 23 17.34 -26.47 10.02
N ALA A 24 16.19 -27.17 10.01
CA ALA A 24 15.58 -27.75 11.20
C ALA A 24 16.49 -28.81 11.85
N LEU A 25 17.17 -29.64 11.04
CA LEU A 25 18.12 -30.64 11.51
C LEU A 25 19.48 -30.04 11.89
N ALA A 26 19.88 -28.92 11.27
CA ALA A 26 21.14 -28.24 11.58
C ALA A 26 21.14 -27.58 12.98
N HIS A 27 20.03 -26.94 13.35
CA HIS A 27 19.93 -26.15 14.58
C HIS A 27 20.22 -26.93 15.88
N PRO A 28 19.62 -28.11 16.14
CA PRO A 28 19.92 -28.89 17.34
C PRO A 28 21.27 -29.63 17.27
N MET A 29 21.83 -29.86 16.06
CA MET A 29 23.04 -30.68 15.88
C MET A 29 24.33 -29.87 15.68
N HIS A 30 24.25 -28.54 15.58
CA HIS A 30 25.37 -27.64 15.21
C HIS A 30 26.15 -28.10 13.95
N LYS A 31 25.48 -28.76 13.01
CA LYS A 31 26.11 -29.34 11.81
C LYS A 31 26.22 -28.32 10.70
N GLU A 32 27.45 -27.88 10.41
CA GLU A 32 27.71 -26.91 9.33
C GLU A 32 27.28 -27.44 7.94
N VAL A 33 27.46 -28.74 7.69
CA VAL A 33 27.06 -29.39 6.42
C VAL A 33 25.57 -29.22 6.14
N LEU A 34 24.71 -29.46 7.15
CA LEU A 34 23.26 -29.30 7.01
C LEU A 34 22.87 -27.84 6.78
N THR A 35 23.58 -26.90 7.41
CA THR A 35 23.38 -25.45 7.17
C THR A 35 23.69 -25.10 5.71
N ARG A 36 24.77 -25.66 5.12
CA ARG A 36 25.12 -25.45 3.71
C ARG A 36 24.04 -25.97 2.76
N TRP A 37 23.51 -27.17 3.00
CA TRP A 37 22.37 -27.70 2.23
C TRP A 37 21.11 -26.82 2.35
N GLY A 38 20.83 -26.30 3.55
CA GLY A 38 19.77 -25.32 3.77
C GLY A 38 19.94 -24.09 2.87
N THR A 39 21.14 -23.49 2.88
CA THR A 39 21.46 -22.31 2.04
C THR A 39 21.44 -22.61 0.54
N LEU A 40 21.86 -23.81 0.11
CA LEU A 40 21.77 -24.22 -1.29
C LEU A 40 20.31 -24.30 -1.74
N GLY A 41 19.43 -24.87 -0.90
CA GLY A 41 18.00 -24.91 -1.18
C GLY A 41 17.38 -23.51 -1.34
N VAL A 42 17.82 -22.51 -0.56
CA VAL A 42 17.39 -21.11 -0.76
C VAL A 42 17.74 -20.59 -2.16
N VAL A 43 18.96 -20.87 -2.62
CA VAL A 43 19.43 -20.45 -3.96
C VAL A 43 18.67 -21.16 -5.07
N VAL A 44 18.50 -22.48 -4.96
CA VAL A 44 17.77 -23.28 -5.97
C VAL A 44 16.31 -22.84 -6.06
N THR A 45 15.63 -22.64 -4.93
CA THR A 45 14.25 -22.14 -4.90
C THR A 45 14.12 -20.78 -5.60
N PHE A 46 15.04 -19.84 -5.33
CA PHE A 46 15.03 -18.53 -5.99
C PHE A 46 15.18 -18.62 -7.50
N PHE A 47 16.20 -19.34 -7.99
CA PHE A 47 16.44 -19.43 -9.44
C PHE A 47 15.34 -20.19 -10.17
N ALA A 48 14.75 -21.21 -9.54
CA ALA A 48 13.62 -21.93 -10.10
C ALA A 48 12.37 -21.03 -10.26
N LEU A 49 12.05 -20.23 -9.23
CA LEU A 49 10.93 -19.27 -9.28
C LEU A 49 11.20 -18.12 -10.26
N LEU A 50 12.43 -17.59 -10.30
CA LEU A 50 12.84 -16.58 -11.27
C LEU A 50 12.66 -17.12 -12.70
N ALA A 51 13.15 -18.32 -12.97
CA ALA A 51 13.00 -18.95 -14.29
C ALA A 51 11.53 -19.18 -14.64
N ALA A 52 10.68 -19.59 -13.68
CA ALA A 52 9.24 -19.74 -13.90
C ALA A 52 8.59 -18.39 -14.28
N CYS A 53 8.88 -17.31 -13.54
CA CYS A 53 8.44 -15.96 -13.90
C CYS A 53 8.90 -15.56 -15.31
N CYS A 54 10.17 -15.80 -15.65
CA CYS A 54 10.70 -15.49 -16.99
C CYS A 54 9.98 -16.27 -18.10
N VAL A 55 9.69 -17.56 -17.90
CA VAL A 55 8.92 -18.36 -18.87
C VAL A 55 7.54 -17.73 -19.10
N LEU A 56 6.85 -17.32 -18.03
CA LEU A 56 5.53 -16.74 -18.14
C LEU A 56 5.56 -15.34 -18.80
N VAL A 57 6.55 -14.51 -18.46
CA VAL A 57 6.74 -13.19 -19.11
C VAL A 57 7.02 -13.35 -20.61
N VAL A 58 7.88 -14.30 -21.00
CA VAL A 58 8.13 -14.60 -22.42
C VAL A 58 6.82 -14.99 -23.10
N ALA A 59 6.02 -15.88 -22.48
CA ALA A 59 4.75 -16.30 -23.03
C ALA A 59 3.77 -15.14 -23.25
N PHE A 60 3.66 -14.20 -22.29
CA PHE A 60 2.85 -12.99 -22.46
C PHE A 60 3.36 -12.08 -23.59
N MET A 61 4.68 -11.87 -23.67
CA MET A 61 5.28 -11.01 -24.68
C MET A 61 5.13 -11.59 -26.09
N THR A 62 5.29 -12.90 -26.25
CA THR A 62 5.15 -13.58 -27.54
C THR A 62 3.70 -13.92 -27.90
N GLY A 63 2.77 -13.88 -26.93
CA GLY A 63 1.40 -14.33 -27.13
C GLY A 63 1.27 -15.84 -27.27
N ASP A 64 1.98 -16.61 -26.45
CA ASP A 64 1.88 -18.07 -26.42
C ASP A 64 0.55 -18.51 -25.77
N THR A 65 -0.49 -18.64 -26.60
CA THR A 65 -1.85 -19.04 -26.19
C THR A 65 -1.98 -20.53 -25.89
N SER A 66 -0.87 -21.30 -25.90
CA SER A 66 -0.87 -22.68 -25.39
C SER A 66 -1.00 -22.75 -23.85
N ILE A 67 -0.82 -21.61 -23.16
CA ILE A 67 -1.03 -21.45 -21.73
C ILE A 67 -2.34 -20.70 -21.51
N LEU A 68 -3.28 -21.31 -20.78
CA LEU A 68 -4.63 -20.76 -20.56
C LEU A 68 -4.57 -19.37 -19.92
N TYR A 69 -3.73 -19.21 -18.90
CA TYR A 69 -3.53 -17.94 -18.21
C TYR A 69 -3.06 -16.80 -19.14
N VAL A 70 -2.26 -17.13 -20.16
CA VAL A 70 -1.80 -16.14 -21.16
C VAL A 70 -2.92 -15.77 -22.11
N LEU A 71 -3.78 -16.72 -22.47
CA LEU A 71 -4.97 -16.42 -23.27
C LEU A 71 -5.93 -15.48 -22.52
N GLU A 72 -6.14 -15.73 -21.24
CA GLU A 72 -7.11 -14.98 -20.41
C GLU A 72 -6.62 -13.58 -20.03
N GLU A 73 -5.33 -13.41 -19.72
CA GLU A 73 -4.83 -12.20 -19.03
C GLU A 73 -3.86 -11.37 -19.87
N ARG A 74 -3.71 -11.67 -21.16
CA ARG A 74 -2.83 -10.89 -22.04
C ARG A 74 -3.55 -9.66 -22.57
N SER A 75 -2.91 -8.50 -22.44
CA SER A 75 -3.36 -7.26 -23.07
C SER A 75 -3.24 -7.32 -24.60
N LEU A 76 -4.29 -6.84 -25.27
CA LEU A 76 -4.34 -6.62 -26.71
C LEU A 76 -4.13 -5.15 -27.10
N SER A 77 -3.89 -4.27 -26.13
CA SER A 77 -3.66 -2.85 -26.37
C SER A 77 -2.53 -2.62 -27.38
N THR A 78 -2.75 -1.63 -28.24
CA THR A 78 -1.85 -1.16 -29.29
C THR A 78 -1.17 0.17 -28.92
N ASP A 79 -1.47 0.70 -27.73
CA ASP A 79 -0.96 1.99 -27.24
C ASP A 79 0.55 1.96 -26.97
N GLY A 80 1.14 3.15 -26.74
CA GLY A 80 2.57 3.29 -26.38
C GLY A 80 2.99 2.53 -25.12
N PHE A 81 2.04 2.15 -24.26
CA PHE A 81 2.26 1.36 -23.05
C PHE A 81 1.92 -0.14 -23.21
N ALA A 82 1.62 -0.63 -24.41
CA ALA A 82 1.24 -2.02 -24.67
C ALA A 82 2.23 -3.06 -24.10
N TRP A 83 3.53 -2.78 -24.15
CA TRP A 83 4.56 -3.66 -23.59
C TRP A 83 4.42 -3.79 -22.06
N LEU A 84 4.05 -2.71 -21.37
CA LEU A 84 3.86 -2.68 -19.93
C LEU A 84 2.60 -3.47 -19.56
N TYR A 85 1.53 -3.38 -20.35
CA TYR A 85 0.30 -4.13 -20.13
C TYR A 85 0.49 -5.63 -20.40
N LYS A 86 1.28 -6.00 -21.43
CA LYS A 86 1.69 -7.40 -21.64
C LYS A 86 2.54 -7.92 -20.49
N LEU A 87 3.47 -7.12 -19.97
CA LEU A 87 4.24 -7.48 -18.78
C LEU A 87 3.33 -7.65 -17.55
N ALA A 88 2.33 -6.77 -17.41
CA ALA A 88 1.39 -6.80 -16.31
C ALA A 88 0.54 -8.07 -16.28
N GLY A 89 0.40 -8.77 -17.40
CA GLY A 89 -0.18 -10.12 -17.44
C GLY A 89 0.43 -11.08 -16.41
N LEU A 90 1.71 -10.93 -16.04
CA LEU A 90 2.35 -11.72 -14.97
C LEU A 90 1.62 -11.57 -13.62
N TRP A 91 0.98 -10.44 -13.34
CA TRP A 91 0.30 -10.18 -12.07
C TRP A 91 -1.16 -9.72 -12.22
N ALA A 92 -1.69 -9.65 -13.44
CA ALA A 92 -3.06 -9.23 -13.74
C ALA A 92 -4.07 -10.19 -13.11
N GLY A 93 -3.89 -11.49 -13.39
CA GLY A 93 -4.78 -12.52 -12.90
C GLY A 93 -4.30 -13.24 -11.64
N ARG A 94 -5.15 -14.17 -11.21
CA ARG A 94 -5.00 -14.93 -9.96
C ARG A 94 -3.73 -15.76 -9.87
N ALA A 95 -3.42 -16.59 -10.86
CA ALA A 95 -2.31 -17.55 -10.78
C ALA A 95 -0.93 -16.87 -10.90
N GLY A 96 -0.78 -15.95 -11.84
CA GLY A 96 0.47 -15.23 -12.06
C GLY A 96 0.87 -14.32 -10.90
N SER A 97 -0.09 -13.58 -10.33
CA SER A 97 0.19 -12.72 -9.16
C SER A 97 0.71 -13.53 -7.97
N LEU A 98 0.21 -14.75 -7.76
CA LEU A 98 0.71 -15.66 -6.73
C LEU A 98 2.14 -16.13 -7.05
N LEU A 99 2.44 -16.52 -8.29
CA LEU A 99 3.80 -16.88 -8.71
C LEU A 99 4.78 -15.72 -8.48
N PHE A 100 4.43 -14.52 -8.95
CA PHE A 100 5.25 -13.33 -8.79
C PHE A 100 5.49 -13.00 -7.32
N TRP A 101 4.47 -13.17 -6.48
CA TRP A 101 4.59 -13.00 -5.04
C TRP A 101 5.62 -13.93 -4.39
N VAL A 102 5.52 -15.24 -4.66
CA VAL A 102 6.45 -16.23 -4.08
C VAL A 102 7.87 -16.00 -4.56
N PHE A 103 8.03 -15.62 -5.83
CA PHE A 103 9.30 -15.17 -6.37
C PHE A 103 9.87 -13.99 -5.55
N LEU A 104 9.09 -12.95 -5.26
CA LEU A 104 9.55 -11.82 -4.46
C LEU A 104 9.93 -12.22 -3.02
N ILE A 105 9.19 -13.11 -2.37
CA ILE A 105 9.58 -13.64 -1.04
C ILE A 105 10.93 -14.36 -1.14
N SER A 106 11.14 -15.18 -2.19
CA SER A 106 12.40 -15.88 -2.40
C SER A 106 13.58 -14.93 -2.64
N LEU A 107 13.35 -13.80 -3.31
CA LEU A 107 14.35 -12.74 -3.49
C LEU A 107 14.76 -12.15 -2.13
N PHE A 108 13.80 -11.81 -1.26
CA PHE A 108 14.11 -11.35 0.10
C PHE A 108 14.88 -12.39 0.92
N ASN A 109 14.61 -13.69 0.71
CA ASN A 109 15.35 -14.76 1.37
C ASN A 109 16.82 -14.82 0.91
N VAL A 110 17.08 -14.66 -0.39
CA VAL A 110 18.44 -14.54 -0.94
C VAL A 110 19.16 -13.29 -0.40
N LEU A 111 18.45 -12.19 -0.14
CA LEU A 111 19.04 -11.01 0.51
C LEU A 111 19.46 -11.29 1.96
N ILE A 112 18.70 -12.12 2.70
CA ILE A 112 19.12 -12.62 4.02
C ILE A 112 20.39 -13.46 3.88
N LEU A 113 20.42 -14.40 2.91
CA LEU A 113 21.57 -15.25 2.65
C LEU A 113 22.83 -14.46 2.28
N ALA A 114 22.72 -13.48 1.38
CA ALA A 114 23.85 -12.63 0.99
C ALA A 114 24.44 -11.86 2.19
N ARG A 115 23.61 -11.52 3.18
CA ARG A 115 24.04 -10.88 4.42
C ARG A 115 24.65 -11.88 5.41
N TRP A 116 24.14 -13.11 5.44
CA TRP A 116 24.70 -14.22 6.19
C TRP A 116 26.12 -14.53 5.72
N SER A 117 26.36 -14.66 4.41
CA SER A 117 27.70 -14.93 3.86
C SER A 117 28.72 -13.86 4.28
N LYS A 118 28.35 -12.56 4.17
CA LYS A 118 29.20 -11.46 4.65
C LYS A 118 29.46 -11.49 6.16
N THR A 119 28.54 -12.03 6.95
CA THR A 119 28.74 -12.19 8.40
C THR A 119 29.75 -13.30 8.67
N LYS A 120 29.67 -14.40 7.91
CA LYS A 120 30.61 -15.53 7.99
C LYS A 120 32.02 -15.13 7.57
N ASP A 121 32.19 -14.45 6.44
CA ASP A 121 33.51 -14.03 5.94
C ASP A 121 34.27 -13.13 6.94
N ARG A 122 33.53 -12.34 7.73
CA ARG A 122 34.11 -11.48 8.79
C ARG A 122 34.53 -12.26 10.04
N GLU A 123 33.90 -13.40 10.28
CA GLU A 123 34.20 -14.29 11.40
C GLU A 123 35.39 -15.21 11.07
N ASP A 124 35.55 -15.57 9.79
CA ASP A 124 36.63 -16.42 9.29
C ASP A 124 37.92 -15.62 8.92
N GLY A 125 37.90 -14.29 8.95
CA GLY A 125 39.01 -13.39 8.57
C GLY A 125 39.86 -12.85 9.75
N GLU A 126 40.91 -12.06 9.47
CA GLU A 126 41.86 -11.53 10.48
C GLU A 126 41.22 -10.66 11.58
N ASP A 127 40.03 -10.09 11.34
CA ASP A 127 39.25 -9.29 12.31
C ASP A 127 38.40 -10.13 13.30
N ALA A 128 38.53 -11.47 13.28
CA ALA A 128 37.70 -12.40 14.06
C ALA A 128 37.71 -12.18 15.58
N ASN A 129 38.81 -11.68 16.14
CA ASN A 129 39.05 -11.66 17.59
C ASN A 129 38.01 -10.83 18.37
N ALA A 130 37.62 -9.64 17.87
CA ALA A 130 36.70 -8.76 18.61
C ALA A 130 35.21 -9.15 18.51
N ALA A 131 34.80 -9.79 17.41
CA ALA A 131 33.41 -10.23 17.20
C ALA A 131 33.14 -11.62 17.79
N SER A 132 34.17 -12.46 17.87
CA SER A 132 34.17 -13.79 18.48
C SER A 132 34.08 -13.72 20.01
N GLU A 133 34.79 -12.78 20.65
CA GLU A 133 34.84 -12.62 22.11
C GLU A 133 33.46 -12.44 22.79
N ASN A 134 32.47 -11.88 22.09
CA ASN A 134 31.13 -11.62 22.65
C ASN A 134 30.02 -12.53 22.10
N GLY A 135 30.34 -13.52 21.26
CA GLY A 135 29.35 -14.46 20.68
C GLY A 135 28.27 -13.84 19.78
N VAL A 136 28.42 -12.55 19.40
CA VAL A 136 27.42 -11.81 18.62
C VAL A 136 27.30 -12.37 17.20
N ALA A 137 28.41 -12.77 16.57
CA ALA A 137 28.43 -13.36 15.23
C ALA A 137 27.68 -14.71 15.19
N ALA A 138 27.89 -15.57 16.19
CA ALA A 138 27.20 -16.84 16.32
C ALA A 138 25.68 -16.66 16.51
N ARG A 139 25.26 -15.73 17.39
CA ARG A 139 23.83 -15.39 17.57
C ARG A 139 23.21 -14.85 16.29
N ALA A 140 23.94 -13.98 15.59
CA ALA A 140 23.56 -13.47 14.29
C ALA A 140 23.32 -14.59 13.27
N ARG A 141 24.23 -15.56 13.16
CA ARG A 141 24.08 -16.71 12.26
C ARG A 141 22.90 -17.59 12.63
N ALA A 142 22.67 -17.83 13.93
CA ALA A 142 21.51 -18.58 14.40
C ALA A 142 20.19 -17.88 14.02
N LEU A 143 20.10 -16.56 14.23
CA LEU A 143 18.94 -15.76 13.82
C LEU A 143 18.71 -15.81 12.30
N ASP A 144 19.75 -15.68 11.49
CA ASP A 144 19.62 -15.75 10.03
C ASP A 144 19.20 -17.13 9.55
N ALA A 145 19.78 -18.20 10.10
CA ALA A 145 19.44 -19.56 9.71
C ALA A 145 17.97 -19.88 9.99
N ILE A 146 17.48 -19.53 11.19
CA ILE A 146 16.07 -19.73 11.54
C ILE A 146 15.16 -18.79 10.74
N ALA A 147 15.55 -17.54 10.51
CA ALA A 147 14.77 -16.63 9.66
C ALA A 147 14.64 -17.18 8.23
N MET A 148 15.73 -17.65 7.61
CA MET A 148 15.70 -18.27 6.29
C MET A 148 14.82 -19.53 6.26
N ALA A 149 14.87 -20.36 7.31
CA ALA A 149 14.01 -21.52 7.43
C ALA A 149 12.52 -21.14 7.47
N ILE A 150 12.16 -20.11 8.23
CA ILE A 150 10.77 -19.63 8.32
C ILE A 150 10.30 -19.05 6.99
N VAL A 151 11.14 -18.28 6.30
CA VAL A 151 10.83 -17.78 4.96
C VAL A 151 10.65 -18.95 3.97
N GLN A 152 11.46 -20.02 4.07
CA GLN A 152 11.28 -21.21 3.23
C GLN A 152 10.00 -21.98 3.55
N ILE A 153 9.54 -22.01 4.81
CA ILE A 153 8.23 -22.58 5.17
C ILE A 153 7.12 -21.81 4.44
N VAL A 154 7.18 -20.46 4.48
CA VAL A 154 6.21 -19.62 3.77
C VAL A 154 6.26 -19.93 2.27
N ILE A 155 7.44 -19.90 1.64
CA ILE A 155 7.61 -20.22 0.22
C ILE A 155 7.06 -21.61 -0.12
N ALA A 156 7.36 -22.63 0.68
CA ALA A 156 6.88 -23.99 0.45
C ALA A 156 5.36 -24.08 0.45
N ILE A 157 4.68 -23.38 1.37
CA ILE A 157 3.21 -23.35 1.44
C ILE A 157 2.62 -22.69 0.20
N PHE A 158 3.17 -21.58 -0.25
CA PHE A 158 2.65 -20.92 -1.45
C PHE A 158 3.00 -21.68 -2.74
N CYS A 159 4.17 -22.31 -2.84
CA CYS A 159 4.50 -23.24 -3.93
C CYS A 159 3.53 -24.43 -3.96
N ALA A 160 3.18 -24.98 -2.78
CA ALA A 160 2.16 -26.02 -2.68
C ALA A 160 0.81 -25.52 -3.20
N LEU A 161 0.42 -24.28 -2.88
CA LEU A 161 -0.82 -23.69 -3.38
C LEU A 161 -0.82 -23.57 -4.92
N LEU A 162 0.29 -23.12 -5.52
CA LEU A 162 0.45 -23.06 -6.98
C LEU A 162 0.37 -24.45 -7.64
N LEU A 163 0.89 -25.50 -6.98
CA LEU A 163 0.98 -26.84 -7.54
C LEU A 163 -0.29 -27.68 -7.35
N PHE A 164 -0.98 -27.52 -6.21
CA PHE A 164 -2.04 -28.44 -5.78
C PHE A 164 -3.44 -27.82 -5.81
N ALA A 165 -3.58 -26.51 -6.08
CA ALA A 165 -4.87 -25.89 -6.36
C ALA A 165 -4.94 -25.50 -7.84
N ALA A 166 -5.80 -26.18 -8.60
CA ALA A 166 -5.88 -26.05 -10.06
C ALA A 166 -6.05 -24.59 -10.52
N ASP A 167 -6.91 -23.82 -9.86
CA ASP A 167 -7.19 -22.41 -10.18
C ASP A 167 -5.99 -21.48 -9.93
N ASN A 168 -4.97 -21.94 -9.20
CA ASN A 168 -3.75 -21.20 -8.92
C ASN A 168 -2.58 -21.59 -9.83
N MET A 169 -2.73 -22.59 -10.71
CA MET A 169 -1.64 -23.07 -11.57
C MET A 169 -1.44 -22.15 -12.79
N PRO A 170 -0.32 -21.39 -12.89
CA PRO A 170 -0.13 -20.40 -13.97
C PRO A 170 0.28 -21.04 -15.31
N PHE A 171 0.58 -22.34 -15.32
CA PHE A 171 1.06 -23.08 -16.49
C PHE A 171 0.05 -24.13 -16.97
N THR A 172 -1.23 -23.95 -16.65
CA THR A 172 -2.31 -24.82 -17.16
C THR A 172 -2.35 -24.75 -18.70
N PRO A 173 -2.25 -25.89 -19.40
CA PRO A 173 -2.41 -25.91 -20.85
C PRO A 173 -3.80 -25.44 -21.28
N THR A 174 -3.87 -24.66 -22.35
CA THR A 174 -5.14 -24.25 -22.95
C THR A 174 -5.90 -25.48 -23.47
N PRO A 175 -7.17 -25.67 -23.11
CA PRO A 175 -7.96 -26.82 -23.57
C PRO A 175 -8.18 -26.86 -25.09
N ASP A 176 -8.26 -28.06 -25.68
CA ASP A 176 -8.37 -28.25 -27.14
C ASP A 176 -9.60 -27.59 -27.76
N ASN A 177 -10.69 -27.41 -27.01
CA ASN A 177 -11.92 -26.75 -27.50
C ASN A 177 -11.75 -25.24 -27.76
N PHE A 178 -10.63 -24.64 -27.38
CA PHE A 178 -10.28 -23.25 -27.69
C PHE A 178 -9.57 -23.13 -29.04
N PHE A 179 -9.21 -24.25 -29.68
CA PHE A 179 -8.52 -24.28 -30.97
C PHE A 179 -9.41 -24.86 -32.07
N ASN A 180 -9.31 -24.29 -33.25
CA ASN A 180 -9.84 -24.87 -34.48
C ASN A 180 -8.92 -26.02 -34.95
N ALA A 181 -9.38 -26.79 -35.94
CA ALA A 181 -8.60 -27.91 -36.49
C ALA A 181 -7.26 -27.49 -37.14
N ASP A 182 -7.11 -26.21 -37.51
CA ASP A 182 -5.88 -25.63 -38.05
C ASP A 182 -4.93 -25.09 -36.98
N GLY A 183 -5.30 -25.18 -35.69
CA GLY A 183 -4.53 -24.68 -34.56
C GLY A 183 -4.72 -23.18 -34.25
N SER A 184 -5.56 -22.47 -35.00
CA SER A 184 -5.96 -21.09 -34.67
C SER A 184 -6.95 -21.07 -33.50
N LEU A 185 -7.05 -19.95 -32.79
CA LEU A 185 -8.07 -19.79 -31.74
C LEU A 185 -9.48 -19.78 -32.36
N THR A 186 -10.45 -20.37 -31.67
CA THR A 186 -11.86 -20.19 -32.01
C THR A 186 -12.26 -18.72 -31.87
N ALA A 187 -13.33 -18.30 -32.56
CA ALA A 187 -13.84 -16.94 -32.45
C ALA A 187 -14.14 -16.55 -30.99
N ALA A 188 -14.74 -17.46 -30.21
CA ALA A 188 -14.99 -17.24 -28.79
C ALA A 188 -13.69 -17.12 -27.97
N ALA A 189 -12.69 -17.96 -28.26
CA ALA A 189 -11.40 -17.90 -27.58
C ALA A 189 -10.63 -16.61 -27.88
N SER A 190 -10.75 -16.07 -29.09
CA SER A 190 -10.08 -14.81 -29.49
C SER A 190 -10.58 -13.56 -28.76
N LEU A 191 -11.72 -13.66 -28.08
CA LEU A 191 -12.31 -12.56 -27.30
C LEU A 191 -11.70 -12.44 -25.89
N TYR A 192 -11.01 -13.48 -25.40
CA TYR A 192 -10.33 -13.40 -24.12
C TYR A 192 -9.19 -12.39 -24.18
N SER A 193 -9.15 -11.52 -23.18
CA SER A 193 -8.15 -10.48 -23.04
C SER A 193 -8.15 -9.96 -21.60
N MET A 194 -7.04 -9.32 -21.22
CA MET A 194 -6.90 -8.67 -19.92
C MET A 194 -8.03 -7.67 -19.68
N ASN A 195 -8.49 -7.57 -18.42
CA ASN A 195 -9.44 -6.53 -18.02
C ASN A 195 -8.88 -5.12 -18.33
N GLN A 196 -9.64 -4.32 -19.08
CA GLN A 196 -9.23 -2.98 -19.53
C GLN A 196 -8.96 -2.00 -18.38
N LEU A 197 -9.55 -2.21 -17.20
CA LEU A 197 -9.24 -1.40 -16.00
C LEU A 197 -7.77 -1.50 -15.60
N LEU A 198 -7.10 -2.61 -15.94
CA LEU A 198 -5.68 -2.85 -15.72
C LEU A 198 -4.78 -2.10 -16.72
N GLU A 199 -5.34 -1.64 -17.85
CA GLU A 199 -4.60 -0.97 -18.93
C GLU A 199 -4.41 0.53 -18.65
N HIS A 200 -3.81 0.83 -17.50
CA HIS A 200 -3.35 2.19 -17.16
C HIS A 200 -1.97 2.07 -16.52
N TRP A 201 -1.02 2.94 -16.86
CA TRP A 201 0.37 2.82 -16.40
C TRP A 201 0.48 2.78 -14.87
N ALA A 202 -0.34 3.55 -14.15
CA ALA A 202 -0.36 3.52 -12.68
C ALA A 202 -0.95 2.19 -12.16
N MET A 203 -1.97 1.64 -12.84
CA MET A 203 -2.57 0.34 -12.51
C MET A 203 -1.61 -0.82 -12.79
N ALA A 204 -0.77 -0.72 -13.83
CA ALA A 204 0.23 -1.73 -14.12
C ALA A 204 1.36 -1.74 -13.08
N ILE A 205 1.75 -0.56 -12.56
CA ILE A 205 2.92 -0.43 -11.66
C ILE A 205 2.54 -0.59 -10.17
N HIS A 206 1.32 -0.23 -9.75
CA HIS A 206 0.97 -0.30 -8.32
C HIS A 206 1.04 -1.72 -7.71
N PRO A 207 0.59 -2.83 -8.36
CA PRO A 207 0.57 -4.14 -7.69
C PRO A 207 1.99 -4.66 -7.43
N PRO A 208 2.96 -4.55 -8.36
CA PRO A 208 4.34 -4.89 -8.06
C PRO A 208 4.93 -4.15 -6.86
N LEU A 209 4.62 -2.86 -6.67
CA LEU A 209 5.10 -2.12 -5.51
C LEU A 209 4.48 -2.65 -4.21
N LEU A 210 3.16 -2.91 -4.19
CA LEU A 210 2.50 -3.54 -3.05
C LEU A 210 3.11 -4.92 -2.76
N PHE A 211 3.30 -5.74 -3.78
CA PHE A 211 3.88 -7.08 -3.67
C PHE A 211 5.32 -7.08 -3.16
N ILE A 212 6.17 -6.15 -3.60
CA ILE A 212 7.52 -5.97 -3.03
C ILE A 212 7.41 -5.58 -1.54
N GLY A 213 6.50 -4.67 -1.23
CA GLY A 213 6.25 -4.20 0.13
C GLY A 213 5.86 -5.34 1.07
N TYR A 214 4.84 -6.09 0.66
CA TYR A 214 4.32 -7.24 1.38
C TYR A 214 5.34 -8.38 1.51
N ALA A 215 6.02 -8.76 0.42
CA ALA A 215 7.05 -9.80 0.47
C ALA A 215 8.16 -9.43 1.46
N GLY A 216 8.54 -8.15 1.52
CA GLY A 216 9.53 -7.66 2.48
C GLY A 216 9.07 -7.74 3.94
N LEU A 217 7.75 -7.65 4.23
CA LEU A 217 7.20 -7.83 5.59
C LEU A 217 7.30 -9.27 6.09
N THR A 218 7.55 -10.24 5.22
CA THR A 218 7.89 -11.63 5.62
C THR A 218 9.20 -11.66 6.41
N VAL A 219 10.14 -10.74 6.14
CA VAL A 219 11.45 -10.69 6.80
C VAL A 219 11.37 -10.31 8.29
N PRO A 220 10.75 -9.18 8.71
CA PRO A 220 10.56 -8.88 10.13
C PRO A 220 9.74 -9.93 10.87
N PHE A 221 8.74 -10.55 10.24
CA PHE A 221 8.04 -11.69 10.81
C PHE A 221 8.98 -12.87 11.07
N ALA A 222 9.76 -13.28 10.07
CA ALA A 222 10.71 -14.38 10.19
C ALA A 222 11.78 -14.12 11.26
N TYR A 223 12.31 -12.89 11.36
CA TYR A 223 13.25 -12.52 12.43
C TYR A 223 12.61 -12.45 13.81
N GLY A 224 11.37 -11.96 13.92
CA GLY A 224 10.64 -11.93 15.18
C GLY A 224 10.40 -13.34 15.72
N MET A 225 10.00 -14.27 14.84
CA MET A 225 9.87 -15.69 15.16
C MET A 225 11.24 -16.34 15.46
N ALA A 226 12.28 -16.02 14.68
CA ALA A 226 13.64 -16.51 14.95
C ALA A 226 14.15 -16.07 16.32
N ALA A 227 13.87 -14.83 16.74
CA ALA A 227 14.22 -14.33 18.07
C ALA A 227 13.54 -15.14 19.19
N LEU A 228 12.28 -15.55 19.00
CA LEU A 228 11.56 -16.40 19.96
C LEU A 228 12.12 -17.84 20.01
N VAL A 229 12.44 -18.42 18.84
CA VAL A 229 12.99 -19.78 18.72
C VAL A 229 14.38 -19.85 19.35
N VAL A 230 15.27 -18.95 18.96
CA VAL A 230 16.66 -18.85 19.46
C VAL A 230 16.70 -18.31 20.90
N ASN A 231 15.60 -17.73 21.39
CA ASN A 231 15.50 -17.04 22.69
C ASN A 231 16.49 -15.87 22.81
N ASP A 232 16.55 -15.04 21.78
CA ASP A 232 17.41 -13.86 21.73
C ASP A 232 16.58 -12.55 21.88
N PRO A 233 16.46 -12.00 23.10
CA PRO A 233 15.75 -10.73 23.35
C PRO A 233 16.63 -9.50 23.10
N SER A 234 17.77 -9.64 22.42
CA SER A 234 18.64 -8.50 22.10
C SER A 234 18.08 -7.69 20.93
N LYS A 235 18.59 -6.46 20.78
CA LYS A 235 18.30 -5.60 19.64
C LYS A 235 18.86 -6.11 18.30
N LEU A 236 19.61 -7.22 18.29
CA LEU A 236 20.30 -7.73 17.11
C LEU A 236 19.33 -8.03 15.96
N TRP A 237 18.21 -8.71 16.24
CA TRP A 237 17.21 -9.01 15.20
C TRP A 237 16.54 -7.74 14.66
N VAL A 238 16.32 -6.74 15.52
CA VAL A 238 15.79 -5.42 15.15
C VAL A 238 16.74 -4.71 14.19
N GLU A 239 18.03 -4.65 14.52
CA GLU A 239 19.06 -4.04 13.68
C GLU A 239 19.18 -4.74 12.32
N ARG A 240 19.03 -6.07 12.32
CA ARG A 240 19.10 -6.91 11.11
C ARG A 240 17.90 -6.71 10.19
N THR A 241 16.71 -6.48 10.73
CA THR A 241 15.47 -6.36 9.94
C THR A 241 15.04 -4.91 9.65
N THR A 242 15.58 -3.89 10.33
CA THR A 242 15.08 -2.50 10.19
C THR A 242 15.09 -1.97 8.74
N ARG A 243 16.08 -2.34 7.92
CA ARG A 243 16.12 -1.89 6.51
C ARG A 243 15.02 -2.54 5.67
N PHE A 244 14.70 -3.80 5.94
CA PHE A 244 13.59 -4.49 5.29
C PHE A 244 12.26 -3.86 5.68
N VAL A 245 12.07 -3.52 6.96
CA VAL A 245 10.87 -2.79 7.42
C VAL A 245 10.70 -1.45 6.71
N LEU A 246 11.77 -0.64 6.61
CA LEU A 246 11.68 0.66 5.90
C LEU A 246 11.49 0.51 4.40
N ALA A 247 12.13 -0.47 3.77
CA ALA A 247 11.92 -0.77 2.36
C ALA A 247 10.46 -1.22 2.11
N SER A 248 9.94 -2.13 2.93
CA SER A 248 8.55 -2.56 2.87
C SER A 248 7.59 -1.40 3.01
N TRP A 249 7.83 -0.53 4.00
CA TRP A 249 7.00 0.65 4.21
C TRP A 249 7.02 1.62 3.03
N LEU A 250 8.20 1.83 2.41
CA LEU A 250 8.37 2.62 1.19
C LEU A 250 7.56 2.04 0.03
N PHE A 251 7.72 0.74 -0.25
CA PHE A 251 7.09 0.09 -1.39
C PHE A 251 5.57 -0.05 -1.22
N LEU A 252 5.09 -0.38 -0.01
CA LEU A 252 3.66 -0.33 0.30
C LEU A 252 3.10 1.08 0.13
N GLY A 253 3.81 2.08 0.67
CA GLY A 253 3.42 3.47 0.51
C GLY A 253 3.29 3.84 -0.97
N ALA A 254 4.36 3.61 -1.75
CA ALA A 254 4.41 3.87 -3.19
C ALA A 254 3.29 3.18 -3.96
N GLY A 255 2.99 1.92 -3.64
CA GLY A 255 1.86 1.18 -4.21
C GLY A 255 0.51 1.82 -3.90
N ILE A 256 0.24 2.17 -2.63
CA ILE A 256 -0.99 2.86 -2.21
C ILE A 256 -1.17 4.19 -2.96
N GLY A 257 -0.11 5.00 -3.07
CA GLY A 257 -0.22 6.28 -3.78
C GLY A 257 -0.41 6.16 -5.29
N LEU A 258 0.22 5.17 -5.94
CA LEU A 258 -0.06 4.90 -7.36
C LEU A 258 -1.48 4.36 -7.57
N GLY A 259 -1.97 3.52 -6.66
CA GLY A 259 -3.38 3.10 -6.64
C GLY A 259 -4.32 4.30 -6.52
N ALA A 260 -4.00 5.26 -5.65
CA ALA A 260 -4.76 6.49 -5.49
C ALA A 260 -4.76 7.37 -6.76
N VAL A 261 -3.63 7.48 -7.46
CA VAL A 261 -3.54 8.18 -8.76
C VAL A 261 -4.39 7.49 -9.83
N TRP A 262 -4.33 6.16 -9.90
CA TRP A 262 -5.18 5.39 -10.82
C TRP A 262 -6.67 5.57 -10.51
N ALA A 263 -7.06 5.43 -9.24
CA ALA A 263 -8.43 5.60 -8.80
C ALA A 263 -8.98 6.98 -9.18
N TYR A 264 -8.15 8.02 -8.99
CA TYR A 264 -8.50 9.40 -9.32
C TYR A 264 -8.87 9.57 -10.79
N VAL A 265 -8.08 9.01 -11.72
CA VAL A 265 -8.26 9.28 -13.17
C VAL A 265 -9.06 8.22 -13.93
N VAL A 266 -9.24 7.00 -13.40
CA VAL A 266 -9.87 5.88 -14.11
C VAL A 266 -11.25 5.50 -13.58
N LEU A 267 -11.54 5.69 -12.29
CA LEU A 267 -12.82 5.25 -11.72
C LEU A 267 -13.96 6.24 -11.93
N GLY A 268 -13.67 7.46 -12.39
CA GLY A 268 -14.67 8.43 -12.84
C GLY A 268 -15.55 9.06 -11.76
N TRP A 269 -15.31 8.79 -10.48
CA TRP A 269 -16.00 9.42 -9.34
C TRP A 269 -15.17 10.54 -8.69
N GLY A 270 -14.00 10.88 -9.26
CA GLY A 270 -13.21 12.05 -8.89
C GLY A 270 -12.62 12.09 -7.49
N GLY A 271 -12.63 10.99 -6.74
CA GLY A 271 -11.81 10.83 -5.55
C GLY A 271 -10.69 9.80 -5.73
N TYR A 272 -9.80 9.75 -4.75
CA TYR A 272 -8.54 9.00 -4.82
C TYR A 272 -8.46 7.87 -3.77
N TRP A 273 -9.47 7.72 -2.90
CA TRP A 273 -9.54 6.65 -1.91
C TRP A 273 -10.99 6.30 -1.57
N GLY A 274 -11.43 5.11 -1.98
CA GLY A 274 -12.82 4.66 -1.84
C GLY A 274 -13.09 3.64 -0.72
N TRP A 275 -12.10 3.37 0.14
CA TRP A 275 -12.19 2.34 1.19
C TRP A 275 -12.50 0.91 0.69
N ASP A 276 -12.08 0.59 -0.54
CA ASP A 276 -12.18 -0.77 -1.09
C ASP A 276 -11.44 -1.78 -0.18
N PRO A 277 -12.01 -2.98 0.09
CA PRO A 277 -11.41 -3.91 1.04
C PRO A 277 -9.98 -4.38 0.73
N VAL A 278 -9.61 -4.48 -0.55
CA VAL A 278 -8.25 -4.90 -0.94
C VAL A 278 -7.25 -3.76 -0.73
N GLU A 279 -7.66 -2.55 -1.06
CA GLU A 279 -6.87 -1.34 -0.76
C GLU A 279 -6.74 -1.12 0.75
N ASN A 280 -7.82 -1.32 1.52
CA ASN A 280 -7.79 -1.28 2.99
C ASN A 280 -6.80 -2.28 3.56
N ALA A 281 -6.73 -3.50 3.02
CA ALA A 281 -5.79 -4.51 3.49
C ALA A 281 -4.32 -4.06 3.34
N SER A 282 -4.01 -3.34 2.26
CA SER A 282 -2.69 -2.72 2.08
C SER A 282 -2.41 -1.66 3.14
N LEU A 283 -3.40 -0.80 3.43
CA LEU A 283 -3.30 0.23 4.46
C LEU A 283 -3.12 -0.37 5.87
N LEU A 284 -3.83 -1.46 6.21
CA LEU A 284 -3.70 -2.15 7.50
C LEU A 284 -2.25 -2.61 7.74
N SER A 285 -1.65 -3.27 6.74
CA SER A 285 -0.25 -3.70 6.83
C SER A 285 0.72 -2.52 6.92
N TRP A 286 0.42 -1.43 6.21
CA TRP A 286 1.21 -0.19 6.23
C TRP A 286 1.17 0.49 7.61
N LEU A 287 0.00 0.62 8.23
CA LEU A 287 -0.18 1.21 9.55
C LEU A 287 0.55 0.42 10.64
N VAL A 288 0.43 -0.92 10.63
CA VAL A 288 1.18 -1.76 11.57
C VAL A 288 2.69 -1.67 11.32
N CYS A 289 3.12 -1.54 10.06
CA CYS A 289 4.52 -1.32 9.72
C CYS A 289 5.04 0.02 10.27
N VAL A 290 4.26 1.10 10.21
CA VAL A 290 4.61 2.38 10.85
C VAL A 290 4.76 2.21 12.36
N ALA A 291 3.82 1.51 13.02
CA ALA A 291 3.92 1.21 14.46
C ALA A 291 5.20 0.41 14.76
N LEU A 292 5.57 -0.55 13.90
CA LEU A 292 6.80 -1.32 14.02
C LEU A 292 8.06 -0.45 13.92
N VAL A 293 8.11 0.49 12.97
CA VAL A 293 9.24 1.44 12.82
C VAL A 293 9.47 2.26 14.08
N HIS A 294 8.39 2.76 14.70
CA HIS A 294 8.45 3.54 15.93
C HIS A 294 8.83 2.64 17.12
N THR A 295 8.27 1.43 17.20
CA THR A 295 8.62 0.44 18.23
C THR A 295 10.11 0.05 18.17
N PHE A 296 10.67 -0.13 16.98
CA PHE A 296 12.10 -0.39 16.78
C PHE A 296 13.00 0.75 17.25
N THR A 297 12.49 1.97 17.26
CA THR A 297 13.24 3.13 17.78
C THR A 297 13.34 3.03 19.30
N VAL A 298 12.25 2.74 20.00
CA VAL A 298 12.25 2.52 21.45
C VAL A 298 13.09 1.30 21.84
N TYR A 299 12.93 0.18 21.14
CA TYR A 299 13.70 -1.04 21.41
C TYR A 299 15.21 -0.77 21.32
N ARG A 300 15.67 -0.12 20.24
CA ARG A 300 17.12 0.14 20.06
C ARG A 300 17.68 1.14 21.07
N GLN A 301 16.90 2.13 21.48
CA GLN A 301 17.38 3.21 22.35
C GLN A 301 17.25 2.88 23.85
N ARG A 302 16.24 2.11 24.24
CA ARG A 302 15.88 1.87 25.65
C ARG A 302 15.84 0.39 26.04
N GLY A 303 15.90 -0.53 25.08
CA GLY A 303 15.71 -1.97 25.34
C GLY A 303 14.28 -2.35 25.77
N GLN A 304 13.34 -1.41 25.67
CA GLN A 304 11.93 -1.59 26.03
C GLN A 304 11.09 -2.04 24.82
N PHE A 305 9.81 -2.37 25.05
CA PHE A 305 8.84 -2.79 24.03
C PHE A 305 9.23 -4.05 23.24
N LYS A 306 9.99 -4.95 23.86
CA LYS A 306 10.43 -6.22 23.23
C LYS A 306 9.26 -7.05 22.71
N ARG A 307 8.22 -7.24 23.54
CA ARG A 307 7.00 -7.99 23.18
C ARG A 307 6.21 -7.29 22.06
N TRP A 308 6.03 -5.98 22.19
CA TRP A 308 5.36 -5.15 21.20
C TRP A 308 6.03 -5.23 19.83
N ALA A 309 7.36 -5.22 19.77
CA ALA A 309 8.08 -5.32 18.50
C ALA A 309 7.82 -6.65 17.78
N VAL A 310 7.77 -7.75 18.53
CA VAL A 310 7.44 -9.08 17.97
C VAL A 310 5.99 -9.11 17.52
N LEU A 311 5.05 -8.62 18.35
CA LEU A 311 3.62 -8.57 17.99
C LEU A 311 3.37 -7.73 16.73
N CYS A 312 3.96 -6.52 16.63
CA CYS A 312 3.82 -5.68 15.43
C CYS A 312 4.44 -6.33 14.20
N ALA A 313 5.59 -6.99 14.32
CA ALA A 313 6.22 -7.69 13.18
C ALA A 313 5.34 -8.84 12.67
N CYS A 314 4.72 -9.59 13.59
CA CYS A 314 3.81 -10.67 13.24
C CYS A 314 2.48 -10.16 12.69
N LEU A 315 1.86 -9.16 13.32
CA LEU A 315 0.62 -8.55 12.85
C LEU A 315 0.77 -7.94 11.46
N ALA A 316 1.91 -7.28 11.17
CA ALA A 316 2.17 -6.75 9.83
C ALA A 316 2.11 -7.85 8.77
N PHE A 317 2.73 -9.00 9.04
CA PHE A 317 2.67 -10.18 8.15
C PHE A 317 1.28 -10.84 8.15
N THR A 318 0.58 -10.91 9.29
CA THR A 318 -0.80 -11.40 9.33
C THR A 318 -1.68 -10.57 8.39
N PHE A 319 -1.58 -9.24 8.41
CA PHE A 319 -2.35 -8.39 7.49
C PHE A 319 -1.96 -8.57 6.02
N VAL A 320 -0.72 -8.92 5.73
CA VAL A 320 -0.31 -9.36 4.39
C VAL A 320 -1.08 -10.63 3.97
N ILE A 321 -1.23 -11.60 4.86
CA ILE A 321 -2.03 -12.80 4.58
C ILE A 321 -3.53 -12.46 4.51
N VAL A 322 -4.03 -11.53 5.33
CA VAL A 322 -5.41 -11.01 5.23
C VAL A 322 -5.66 -10.36 3.87
N ALA A 323 -4.71 -9.58 3.33
CA ALA A 323 -4.82 -9.03 1.98
C ALA A 323 -4.94 -10.13 0.93
N THR A 324 -4.18 -11.21 1.08
CA THR A 324 -4.26 -12.38 0.19
C THR A 324 -5.59 -13.13 0.37
N PHE A 325 -6.11 -13.21 1.59
CA PHE A 325 -7.40 -13.82 1.90
C PHE A 325 -8.56 -13.04 1.27
N ILE A 326 -8.57 -11.71 1.41
CA ILE A 326 -9.62 -10.84 0.85
C ILE A 326 -9.65 -10.96 -0.68
N THR A 327 -8.48 -10.98 -1.35
CA THR A 327 -8.41 -11.07 -2.82
C THR A 327 -8.79 -12.44 -3.39
N ARG A 328 -8.84 -13.51 -2.57
CA ARG A 328 -8.92 -14.91 -3.07
C ARG A 328 -9.96 -15.81 -2.42
N SER A 329 -10.55 -15.39 -1.31
CA SER A 329 -11.55 -16.20 -0.59
C SER A 329 -12.96 -16.11 -1.19
N GLY A 330 -13.26 -15.03 -1.92
CA GLY A 330 -14.61 -14.75 -2.45
C GLY A 330 -15.64 -14.32 -1.40
N ILE A 331 -15.25 -14.13 -0.13
CA ILE A 331 -16.18 -13.76 0.95
C ILE A 331 -16.40 -12.25 1.02
N VAL A 332 -15.36 -11.47 0.76
CA VAL A 332 -15.40 -10.01 0.83
C VAL A 332 -15.42 -9.45 -0.60
N GLN A 333 -16.39 -8.60 -0.90
CA GLN A 333 -16.54 -7.99 -2.22
C GLN A 333 -15.52 -6.86 -2.40
N SER A 334 -14.83 -6.87 -3.53
CA SER A 334 -13.86 -5.82 -3.89
C SER A 334 -13.71 -5.79 -5.41
N VAL A 335 -13.40 -4.60 -5.94
CA VAL A 335 -13.09 -4.45 -7.38
C VAL A 335 -11.78 -5.13 -7.78
N HIS A 336 -10.94 -5.48 -6.79
CA HIS A 336 -9.66 -6.14 -6.96
C HIS A 336 -9.70 -7.64 -6.61
N ALA A 337 -10.85 -8.18 -6.18
CA ALA A 337 -10.96 -9.57 -5.78
C ALA A 337 -11.09 -10.51 -7.00
N PHE A 338 -10.41 -11.65 -6.92
CA PHE A 338 -10.57 -12.74 -7.87
C PHE A 338 -11.73 -13.66 -7.47
N ALA A 339 -12.09 -14.58 -8.37
CA ALA A 339 -13.00 -15.67 -8.05
C ALA A 339 -12.49 -16.47 -6.83
N GLY A 340 -13.41 -16.77 -5.91
CA GLY A 340 -13.13 -17.48 -4.67
C GLY A 340 -13.07 -19.00 -4.85
N ASP A 341 -12.17 -19.65 -4.10
CA ASP A 341 -12.06 -21.11 -4.04
C ASP A 341 -11.96 -21.62 -2.57
N PRO A 342 -12.57 -22.78 -2.25
CA PRO A 342 -12.57 -23.31 -0.89
C PRO A 342 -11.18 -23.63 -0.33
N VAL A 343 -10.23 -24.02 -1.19
CA VAL A 343 -8.87 -24.39 -0.78
C VAL A 343 -8.13 -23.17 -0.24
N SER A 344 -8.19 -22.06 -0.97
CA SER A 344 -7.55 -20.81 -0.56
C SER A 344 -8.22 -20.19 0.65
N LEU A 345 -9.54 -20.29 0.77
CA LEU A 345 -10.28 -19.88 1.96
C LEU A 345 -9.75 -20.61 3.22
N ALA A 346 -9.68 -21.94 3.18
CA ALA A 346 -9.21 -22.74 4.30
C ALA A 346 -7.72 -22.51 4.59
N LEU A 347 -6.88 -22.47 3.56
CA LEU A 347 -5.44 -22.31 3.70
C LEU A 347 -5.07 -20.93 4.25
N PHE A 348 -5.58 -19.85 3.66
CA PHE A 348 -5.26 -18.50 4.12
C PHE A 348 -5.88 -18.20 5.48
N GLY A 349 -7.08 -18.70 5.77
CA GLY A 349 -7.65 -18.67 7.12
C GLY A 349 -6.76 -19.37 8.15
N GLY A 350 -6.26 -20.56 7.81
CA GLY A 350 -5.29 -21.30 8.62
C GLY A 350 -3.97 -20.55 8.82
N LEU A 351 -3.43 -19.94 7.76
CA LEU A 351 -2.21 -19.13 7.82
C LEU A 351 -2.39 -17.89 8.69
N ILE A 352 -3.53 -17.20 8.63
CA ILE A 352 -3.87 -16.09 9.53
C ILE A 352 -3.83 -16.59 10.98
N ALA A 353 -4.53 -17.69 11.28
CA ALA A 353 -4.56 -18.26 12.63
C ALA A 353 -3.16 -18.66 13.12
N VAL A 354 -2.37 -19.37 12.32
CA VAL A 354 -1.00 -19.79 12.67
C VAL A 354 -0.09 -18.57 12.87
N SER A 355 -0.17 -17.58 11.99
CA SER A 355 0.66 -16.36 12.08
C SER A 355 0.36 -15.50 13.32
N LEU A 356 -0.83 -15.63 13.91
CA LEU A 356 -1.21 -14.98 15.16
C LEU A 356 -0.90 -15.84 16.40
N ILE A 357 -1.27 -17.12 16.37
CA ILE A 357 -1.17 -18.02 17.53
C ILE A 357 0.28 -18.35 17.85
N CYS A 358 1.10 -18.67 16.85
CA CYS A 358 2.50 -19.05 17.07
C CYS A 358 3.33 -17.98 17.80
N PRO A 359 3.32 -16.69 17.40
CA PRO A 359 4.07 -15.67 18.13
C PRO A 359 3.50 -15.37 19.51
N ILE A 360 2.16 -15.41 19.69
CA ILE A 360 1.54 -15.25 21.01
C ILE A 360 1.99 -16.38 21.94
N ALA A 361 1.90 -17.62 21.49
CA ALA A 361 2.36 -18.79 22.24
C ALA A 361 3.87 -18.69 22.54
N GLY A 362 4.69 -18.31 21.55
CA GLY A 362 6.12 -18.10 21.73
C GLY A 362 6.44 -17.00 22.75
N LEU A 363 5.70 -15.89 22.76
CA LEU A 363 5.85 -14.82 23.76
C LEU A 363 5.41 -15.25 25.16
N ILE A 364 4.38 -16.10 25.27
CA ILE A 364 3.96 -16.69 26.55
C ILE A 364 5.06 -17.62 27.08
N ILE A 365 5.59 -18.50 26.23
CA ILE A 365 6.69 -19.41 26.58
C ILE A 365 7.96 -18.63 26.97
N ARG A 366 8.26 -17.53 26.26
CA ARG A 366 9.44 -16.67 26.48
C ARG A 366 9.13 -15.43 27.32
N LYS A 367 8.07 -15.45 28.14
CA LYS A 367 7.59 -14.29 28.91
C LYS A 367 8.68 -13.66 29.78
N THR A 368 9.56 -14.48 30.34
CA THR A 368 10.68 -14.03 31.19
C THR A 368 11.77 -13.35 30.37
N SER A 369 12.29 -13.98 29.31
CA SER A 369 13.37 -13.43 28.47
C SER A 369 12.97 -12.15 27.74
N PHE A 370 11.74 -12.09 27.22
CA PHE A 370 11.19 -10.93 26.51
C PHE A 370 10.41 -10.00 27.44
N GLY A 371 10.49 -10.23 28.75
CA GLY A 371 9.95 -9.36 29.77
C GLY A 371 10.79 -8.09 29.99
N PRO A 372 10.32 -7.21 30.89
CA PRO A 372 11.07 -6.07 31.37
C PRO A 372 12.37 -6.53 32.01
N THR A 373 13.43 -5.75 31.82
CA THR A 373 14.76 -6.12 32.35
C THR A 373 14.90 -5.67 33.81
N ASP A 374 14.21 -4.57 34.19
CA ASP A 374 14.11 -4.06 35.56
C ASP A 374 12.65 -3.74 35.94
N LYS A 375 12.24 -3.97 37.19
CA LYS A 375 10.87 -3.68 37.67
C LYS A 375 10.51 -2.18 37.60
N GLU A 376 11.50 -1.29 37.69
CA GLU A 376 11.31 0.17 37.54
C GLU A 376 11.15 0.60 36.08
N SER A 377 11.45 -0.29 35.12
CA SER A 377 11.41 0.03 33.68
C SER A 377 10.04 -0.20 33.00
N GLU A 378 9.02 -0.66 33.74
CA GLU A 378 7.66 -0.85 33.23
C GLU A 378 6.78 0.39 33.34
N ASP A 379 7.01 1.23 34.34
CA ASP A 379 6.13 2.37 34.56
C ASP A 379 6.55 3.52 33.65
N ILE A 380 5.59 4.00 32.86
CA ILE A 380 5.67 5.31 32.24
C ILE A 380 5.78 6.30 33.42
N GLU A 381 7.00 6.68 33.78
CA GLU A 381 7.30 7.56 34.92
C GLU A 381 6.49 8.86 34.85
N SER A 382 6.20 9.32 33.63
CA SER A 382 5.36 10.48 33.36
C SER A 382 4.57 10.33 32.08
N MET A 383 3.28 10.66 32.12
CA MET A 383 2.42 10.73 30.92
C MET A 383 2.87 11.83 29.95
N VAL A 384 3.67 12.79 30.41
CA VAL A 384 4.30 13.84 29.59
C VAL A 384 5.75 13.45 29.31
N SER A 385 5.92 12.32 28.62
CA SER A 385 7.22 11.76 28.25
C SER A 385 7.23 11.25 26.81
N LYS A 386 8.42 11.12 26.22
CA LYS A 386 8.59 10.44 24.93
C LYS A 386 8.14 8.99 25.00
N ASP A 387 8.44 8.28 26.08
CA ASP A 387 8.05 6.89 26.28
C ASP A 387 6.51 6.73 26.22
N ALA A 388 5.78 7.61 26.90
CA ALA A 388 4.32 7.69 26.84
C ALA A 388 3.83 8.00 25.43
N ALA A 389 4.41 9.00 24.76
CA ALA A 389 3.99 9.39 23.41
C ALA A 389 4.18 8.25 22.40
N TYR A 390 5.29 7.51 22.46
CA TYR A 390 5.50 6.31 21.63
C TYR A 390 4.49 5.19 21.95
N TYR A 391 4.18 4.98 23.23
CA TYR A 391 3.17 4.01 23.64
C TYR A 391 1.78 4.37 23.08
N PHE A 392 1.31 5.59 23.34
CA PHE A 392 0.01 6.07 22.88
C PHE A 392 -0.09 6.11 21.35
N ASN A 393 0.97 6.53 20.66
CA ASN A 393 1.07 6.46 19.20
C ASN A 393 0.76 5.04 18.69
N ASN A 394 1.38 4.03 19.29
CA ASN A 394 1.18 2.64 18.88
C ASN A 394 -0.20 2.10 19.27
N VAL A 395 -0.72 2.48 20.44
CA VAL A 395 -2.07 2.10 20.87
C VAL A 395 -3.13 2.68 19.95
N VAL A 396 -3.07 3.98 19.63
CA VAL A 396 -3.99 4.63 18.68
C VAL A 396 -3.92 3.94 17.31
N MET A 397 -2.71 3.64 16.84
CA MET A 397 -2.53 2.91 15.58
C MET A 397 -3.18 1.52 15.61
N MET A 398 -3.03 0.79 16.72
CA MET A 398 -3.59 -0.55 16.86
C MET A 398 -5.11 -0.53 16.97
N VAL A 399 -5.68 0.44 17.69
CA VAL A 399 -7.12 0.69 17.73
C VAL A 399 -7.64 0.99 16.32
N PHE A 400 -6.94 1.85 15.58
CA PHE A 400 -7.34 2.20 14.22
C PHE A 400 -7.33 0.99 13.29
N VAL A 401 -6.26 0.19 13.34
CA VAL A 401 -6.13 -1.06 12.58
C VAL A 401 -7.24 -2.05 12.95
N VAL A 402 -7.56 -2.24 14.23
CA VAL A 402 -8.63 -3.16 14.65
C VAL A 402 -10.00 -2.71 14.15
N LEU A 403 -10.32 -1.42 14.28
CA LEU A 403 -11.59 -0.86 13.79
C LEU A 403 -11.70 -1.00 12.28
N LEU A 404 -10.67 -0.59 11.53
CA LEU A 404 -10.66 -0.71 10.08
C LEU A 404 -10.75 -2.16 9.62
N THR A 405 -10.08 -3.09 10.31
CA THR A 405 -10.16 -4.53 10.00
C THR A 405 -11.60 -5.01 10.16
N TYR A 406 -12.24 -4.69 11.30
CA TYR A 406 -13.62 -5.07 11.57
C TYR A 406 -14.57 -4.57 10.49
N MET A 407 -14.45 -3.29 10.13
CA MET A 407 -15.26 -2.65 9.09
C MET A 407 -15.01 -3.28 7.71
N THR A 408 -13.76 -3.58 7.39
CA THR A 408 -13.37 -4.17 6.10
C THR A 408 -13.94 -5.58 5.92
N VAL A 409 -14.05 -6.35 7.01
CA VAL A 409 -14.57 -7.73 6.96
C VAL A 409 -16.02 -7.85 7.41
N SER A 410 -16.74 -6.75 7.67
CA SER A 410 -18.09 -6.77 8.24
C SER A 410 -19.06 -7.59 7.40
N SER A 411 -18.94 -7.53 6.08
CA SER A 411 -19.75 -8.30 5.14
C SER A 411 -19.55 -9.82 5.26
N ALA A 412 -18.39 -10.25 5.78
CA ALA A 412 -18.05 -11.65 6.01
C ALA A 412 -18.46 -12.14 7.42
N LEU A 413 -18.85 -11.23 8.32
CA LEU A 413 -19.18 -11.56 9.70
C LEU A 413 -20.62 -12.09 9.81
N PRO A 414 -20.91 -12.95 10.80
CA PRO A 414 -22.27 -13.39 11.08
C PRO A 414 -23.22 -12.22 11.39
N SER A 415 -24.48 -12.33 10.94
CA SER A 415 -25.50 -11.27 11.07
C SER A 415 -25.89 -10.91 12.51
N PHE A 416 -25.50 -11.70 13.52
CA PHE A 416 -25.70 -11.36 14.92
C PHE A 416 -24.70 -10.31 15.44
N LEU A 417 -23.58 -10.08 14.73
CA LEU A 417 -22.61 -9.04 15.06
C LEU A 417 -23.05 -7.70 14.44
N PRO A 418 -22.68 -6.55 15.04
CA PRO A 418 -22.96 -5.23 14.46
C PRO A 418 -22.42 -5.13 13.02
N PHE A 419 -23.27 -4.75 12.07
CA PHE A 419 -22.94 -4.66 10.64
C PHE A 419 -22.56 -6.01 9.97
N GLY A 420 -22.82 -7.14 10.64
CA GLY A 420 -22.54 -8.45 10.09
C GLY A 420 -23.37 -8.75 8.84
N GLY A 421 -22.71 -9.06 7.73
CA GLY A 421 -23.34 -9.27 6.42
C GLY A 421 -23.55 -7.98 5.63
N GLU A 422 -23.18 -6.82 6.16
CA GLU A 422 -23.32 -5.52 5.50
C GLU A 422 -21.96 -5.02 5.00
N SER A 423 -21.95 -4.38 3.82
CA SER A 423 -20.80 -3.62 3.32
C SER A 423 -20.98 -2.15 3.69
N LEU A 424 -19.99 -1.58 4.37
CA LEU A 424 -20.07 -0.21 4.89
C LEU A 424 -19.71 0.83 3.82
N SER A 425 -20.37 1.99 3.88
CA SER A 425 -20.09 3.12 2.98
C SER A 425 -18.81 3.86 3.34
N ALA A 426 -18.22 4.60 2.38
CA ALA A 426 -17.04 5.43 2.61
C ALA A 426 -17.21 6.41 3.79
N THR A 427 -18.40 7.01 3.92
CA THR A 427 -18.76 7.93 5.02
C THR A 427 -18.56 7.28 6.40
N ALA A 428 -18.90 6.00 6.56
CA ALA A 428 -18.71 5.28 7.81
C ALA A 428 -17.23 5.16 8.18
N TYR A 429 -16.37 4.84 7.20
CA TYR A 429 -14.92 4.79 7.42
C TYR A 429 -14.34 6.16 7.76
N GLU A 430 -14.78 7.21 7.07
CA GLU A 430 -14.31 8.58 7.29
C GLU A 430 -14.66 9.12 8.68
N ALA A 431 -15.84 8.75 9.20
CA ALA A 431 -16.27 9.11 10.56
C ALA A 431 -15.28 8.64 11.64
N ILE A 432 -14.54 7.55 11.38
CA ILE A 432 -13.50 7.02 12.27
C ILE A 432 -12.12 7.53 11.86
N ALA A 433 -11.80 7.49 10.57
CA ALA A 433 -10.47 7.80 10.06
C ALA A 433 -10.07 9.26 10.27
N ARG A 434 -10.99 10.21 10.07
CA ARG A 434 -10.69 11.65 10.23
C ARG A 434 -10.30 12.02 11.67
N PRO A 435 -11.10 11.73 12.72
CA PRO A 435 -10.72 12.08 14.09
C PRO A 435 -9.50 11.30 14.60
N LEU A 436 -9.40 9.99 14.32
CA LEU A 436 -8.24 9.21 14.74
C LEU A 436 -6.96 9.65 14.03
N GLY A 437 -7.04 10.00 12.75
CA GLY A 437 -5.92 10.55 11.98
C GLY A 437 -5.40 11.86 12.58
N ILE A 438 -6.29 12.78 12.95
CA ILE A 438 -5.91 14.05 13.57
C ILE A 438 -5.28 13.83 14.95
N ILE A 439 -5.83 12.95 15.78
CA ILE A 439 -5.26 12.60 17.10
C ILE A 439 -3.86 11.99 16.92
N TYR A 440 -3.70 11.06 15.97
CA TYR A 440 -2.43 10.43 15.66
C TYR A 440 -1.37 11.46 15.21
N LEU A 441 -1.73 12.34 14.28
CA LEU A 441 -0.84 13.40 13.79
C LEU A 441 -0.51 14.45 14.85
N PHE A 442 -1.42 14.70 15.80
CA PHE A 442 -1.14 15.56 16.95
C PHE A 442 -0.06 14.95 17.86
N ILE A 443 -0.13 13.65 18.14
CA ILE A 443 0.92 12.96 18.92
C ILE A 443 2.26 13.06 18.20
N LEU A 444 2.29 12.86 16.87
CA LEU A 444 3.48 13.05 16.04
C LEU A 444 4.02 14.48 16.10
N ALA A 445 3.15 15.48 16.16
CA ALA A 445 3.54 16.89 16.25
C ALA A 445 4.24 17.21 17.58
N VAL A 446 3.76 16.64 18.69
CA VAL A 446 4.22 16.97 20.04
C VAL A 446 5.40 16.09 20.49
N CYS A 447 5.41 14.80 20.13
CA CYS A 447 6.38 13.81 20.59
C CYS A 447 7.87 14.26 20.48
N PRO A 448 8.34 14.87 19.38
CA PRO A 448 9.73 15.30 19.25
C PRO A 448 10.19 16.32 20.31
N LEU A 449 9.25 17.09 20.86
CA LEU A 449 9.51 18.13 21.86
C LEU A 449 9.63 17.59 23.29
N LEU A 450 9.10 16.39 23.56
CA LEU A 450 9.13 15.77 24.88
C LEU A 450 10.53 15.23 25.22
N SER A 451 10.83 14.99 26.49
CA SER A 451 12.08 14.30 26.89
C SER A 451 11.83 12.83 27.21
N TRP A 452 12.90 12.02 27.23
CA TRP A 452 12.84 10.66 27.78
C TRP A 452 12.64 10.76 29.30
N GLY A 453 11.77 9.94 29.89
CA GLY A 453 11.34 10.13 31.29
C GLY A 453 10.58 11.44 31.50
N MET A 454 10.77 12.13 32.63
CA MET A 454 10.06 13.38 32.92
C MET A 454 10.52 14.55 32.03
N THR A 455 9.58 15.20 31.33
CA THR A 455 9.88 16.37 30.50
C THR A 455 10.14 17.61 31.35
N ASP A 456 11.34 18.19 31.23
CA ASP A 456 11.66 19.50 31.80
C ASP A 456 10.82 20.60 31.11
N ARG A 457 10.05 21.34 31.92
CA ARG A 457 9.13 22.38 31.44
C ARG A 457 9.87 23.51 30.74
N ASP A 458 11.02 23.92 31.26
CA ASP A 458 11.78 25.04 30.70
C ASP A 458 12.46 24.66 29.39
N ALA A 459 12.99 23.43 29.29
CA ALA A 459 13.50 22.90 28.02
C ALA A 459 12.38 22.76 26.97
N PHE A 460 11.20 22.28 27.37
CA PHE A 460 10.05 22.16 26.47
C PHE A 460 9.61 23.52 25.93
N LEU A 461 9.38 24.50 26.80
CA LEU A 461 8.94 25.85 26.40
C LEU A 461 9.97 26.54 25.50
N ARG A 462 11.27 26.39 25.80
CA ARG A 462 12.35 26.93 24.94
C ARG A 462 12.35 26.31 23.54
N GLN A 463 12.10 25.00 23.42
CA GLN A 463 12.07 24.32 22.12
C GLN A 463 10.75 24.55 21.37
N ALA A 464 9.63 24.66 22.07
CA ALA A 464 8.31 24.80 21.47
C ALA A 464 7.96 26.24 21.07
N LYS A 465 8.50 27.27 21.75
CA LYS A 465 8.07 28.67 21.58
C LYS A 465 8.13 29.16 20.13
N VAL A 466 9.28 29.02 19.46
CA VAL A 466 9.45 29.53 18.08
C VAL A 466 8.62 28.72 17.08
N PRO A 467 8.69 27.37 17.05
CA PRO A 467 7.81 26.58 16.20
C PRO A 467 6.31 26.85 16.43
N ALA A 468 5.87 27.03 17.68
CA ALA A 468 4.48 27.30 18.01
C ALA A 468 4.00 28.66 17.49
N ILE A 469 4.84 29.71 17.56
CA ILE A 469 4.50 31.03 16.98
C ILE A 469 4.37 30.92 15.45
N CYS A 470 5.33 30.26 14.79
CA CYS A 470 5.25 30.06 13.34
C CYS A 470 4.02 29.22 12.95
N ALA A 471 3.73 28.17 13.72
CA ALA A 471 2.55 27.33 13.52
C ALA A 471 1.25 28.11 13.72
N ALA A 472 1.17 29.00 14.70
CA ALA A 472 0.01 29.84 14.93
C ALA A 472 -0.23 30.80 13.75
N VAL A 473 0.82 31.43 13.22
CA VAL A 473 0.73 32.31 12.04
C VAL A 473 0.23 31.52 10.83
N LEU A 474 0.83 30.35 10.54
CA LEU A 474 0.39 29.52 9.41
C LEU A 474 -1.05 29.03 9.59
N ALA A 475 -1.42 28.59 10.79
CA ALA A 475 -2.78 28.14 11.05
C ALA A 475 -3.80 29.25 10.86
N ILE A 476 -3.53 30.47 11.34
CA ILE A 476 -4.40 31.62 11.13
C ILE A 476 -4.56 31.92 9.64
N SER A 477 -3.46 31.91 8.88
CA SER A 477 -3.51 32.12 7.42
C SER A 477 -4.32 31.04 6.70
N LEU A 478 -4.12 29.77 7.04
CA LEU A 478 -4.85 28.64 6.43
C LEU A 478 -6.32 28.63 6.84
N ILE A 479 -6.66 28.99 8.08
CA ILE A 479 -8.05 29.12 8.54
C ILE A 479 -8.74 30.30 7.83
N ALA A 480 -8.04 31.43 7.65
CA ALA A 480 -8.58 32.56 6.89
C ALA A 480 -8.83 32.19 5.42
N TRP A 481 -7.90 31.47 4.80
CA TRP A 481 -8.07 30.94 3.44
C TRP A 481 -9.21 29.92 3.36
N TRP A 482 -9.30 28.99 4.32
CA TRP A 482 -10.41 28.03 4.42
C TRP A 482 -11.76 28.73 4.55
N ALA A 483 -11.86 29.77 5.38
CA ALA A 483 -13.10 30.52 5.59
C ALA A 483 -13.54 31.32 4.35
N THR A 484 -12.59 31.70 3.48
CA THR A 484 -12.85 32.52 2.29
C THR A 484 -13.03 31.71 1.01
N ASN A 485 -12.49 30.49 0.92
CA ASN A 485 -12.53 29.66 -0.29
C ASN A 485 -13.29 28.34 -0.07
N LEU A 486 -12.86 27.53 0.90
CA LEU A 486 -13.43 26.18 1.11
C LEU A 486 -14.82 26.21 1.74
N LYS A 487 -15.03 27.01 2.78
CA LYS A 487 -16.33 27.07 3.47
C LYS A 487 -17.44 27.55 2.51
N PRO A 488 -17.26 28.64 1.73
CA PRO A 488 -18.27 29.05 0.75
C PRO A 488 -18.57 27.98 -0.30
N ALA A 489 -17.56 27.23 -0.76
CA ALA A 489 -17.77 26.12 -1.70
C ALA A 489 -18.66 25.02 -1.07
N TYR A 490 -18.43 24.66 0.18
CA TYR A 490 -19.31 23.73 0.92
C TYR A 490 -20.73 24.29 1.05
N ASP A 491 -20.87 25.56 1.47
CA ASP A 491 -22.18 26.20 1.61
C ASP A 491 -22.93 26.22 0.27
N ALA A 492 -22.22 26.40 -0.85
CA ALA A 492 -22.78 26.34 -2.20
C ALA A 492 -23.30 24.93 -2.56
N VAL A 493 -22.55 23.86 -2.25
CA VAL A 493 -23.04 22.48 -2.46
C VAL A 493 -24.32 22.24 -1.66
N ILE A 494 -24.35 22.68 -0.40
CA ILE A 494 -25.53 22.55 0.46
C ILE A 494 -26.72 23.35 -0.09
N ALA A 495 -26.47 24.55 -0.62
CA ALA A 495 -27.50 25.41 -1.22
C ALA A 495 -28.05 24.83 -2.55
N ASP A 496 -27.18 24.25 -3.39
CA ASP A 496 -27.55 23.61 -4.65
C ASP A 496 -28.39 22.33 -4.45
N GLY A 497 -28.24 21.69 -3.29
CA GLY A 497 -29.02 20.50 -2.91
C GLY A 497 -28.61 19.24 -3.67
N GLY A 498 -29.58 18.35 -3.90
CA GLY A 498 -29.36 17.11 -4.64
C GLY A 498 -28.62 16.02 -3.85
N SER A 499 -28.11 15.02 -4.57
CA SER A 499 -27.39 13.88 -3.99
C SER A 499 -26.15 14.32 -3.22
N ASN A 500 -25.44 15.33 -3.71
CA ASN A 500 -24.16 15.75 -3.14
C ASN A 500 -24.35 16.45 -1.79
N ALA A 501 -25.35 17.33 -1.68
CA ALA A 501 -25.75 17.87 -0.39
C ALA A 501 -26.20 16.75 0.57
N MET A 502 -26.92 15.74 0.09
CA MET A 502 -27.34 14.60 0.91
C MET A 502 -26.14 13.83 1.48
N THR A 503 -25.11 13.55 0.67
CA THR A 503 -23.89 12.88 1.15
C THR A 503 -23.18 13.67 2.24
N LEU A 504 -23.13 15.01 2.12
CA LEU A 504 -22.55 15.88 3.15
C LEU A 504 -23.40 15.93 4.41
N PHE A 505 -24.74 15.83 4.31
CA PHE A 505 -25.62 15.71 5.47
C PHE A 505 -25.45 14.36 6.17
N GLU A 506 -25.30 13.27 5.41
CA GLU A 506 -25.02 11.93 5.93
C GLU A 506 -23.67 11.84 6.64
N ALA A 507 -22.69 12.65 6.23
CA ALA A 507 -21.39 12.76 6.90
C ALA A 507 -21.46 13.35 8.32
N GLY A 508 -22.60 13.95 8.69
CA GLY A 508 -22.89 14.43 10.03
C GLY A 508 -23.05 15.95 10.12
N PRO A 509 -23.12 16.50 11.34
CA PRO A 509 -23.34 17.93 11.53
C PRO A 509 -22.22 18.78 10.91
N SER A 510 -22.57 19.78 10.10
CA SER A 510 -21.60 20.69 9.46
C SER A 510 -20.67 21.36 10.48
N VAL A 511 -21.17 21.69 11.68
CA VAL A 511 -20.36 22.25 12.77
C VAL A 511 -19.24 21.30 13.20
N TYR A 512 -19.54 20.01 13.35
CA TYR A 512 -18.53 19.01 13.69
C TYR A 512 -17.48 18.90 12.59
N TYR A 513 -17.94 18.89 11.35
CA TYR A 513 -17.09 18.79 10.17
C TYR A 513 -16.12 19.96 10.01
N HIS A 514 -16.62 21.19 10.13
CA HIS A 514 -15.81 22.40 10.09
C HIS A 514 -14.87 22.51 11.30
N ALA A 515 -15.31 22.11 12.48
CA ALA A 515 -14.46 22.06 13.66
C ALA A 515 -13.29 21.08 13.45
N LEU A 516 -13.57 19.90 12.87
CA LEU A 516 -12.55 18.91 12.56
C LEU A 516 -11.53 19.43 11.53
N ALA A 517 -11.99 20.15 10.50
CA ALA A 517 -11.11 20.80 9.53
C ALA A 517 -10.19 21.84 10.18
N ILE A 518 -10.72 22.69 11.06
CA ILE A 518 -9.94 23.71 11.80
C ILE A 518 -8.90 23.04 12.70
N VAL A 519 -9.31 22.01 13.47
CA VAL A 519 -8.38 21.26 14.32
C VAL A 519 -7.31 20.56 13.46
N GLY A 520 -7.68 20.00 12.32
CA GLY A 520 -6.75 19.43 11.34
C GLY A 520 -5.72 20.45 10.87
N ILE A 521 -6.15 21.66 10.48
CA ILE A 521 -5.25 22.75 10.06
C ILE A 521 -4.28 23.16 11.20
N LEU A 522 -4.78 23.25 12.44
CA LEU A 522 -3.96 23.57 13.61
C LEU A 522 -2.89 22.49 13.86
N VAL A 523 -3.29 21.22 13.82
CA VAL A 523 -2.39 20.07 14.01
C VAL A 523 -1.36 20.00 12.88
N ALA A 524 -1.79 20.18 11.62
CA ALA A 524 -0.88 20.19 10.48
C ALA A 524 0.15 21.32 10.60
N SER A 525 -0.27 22.53 10.98
CA SER A 525 0.64 23.68 11.15
C SER A 525 1.67 23.43 12.25
N LEU A 526 1.24 22.85 13.37
CA LEU A 526 2.14 22.47 14.47
C LEU A 526 3.12 21.37 14.04
N LEU A 527 2.63 20.32 13.39
CA LEU A 527 3.45 19.22 12.87
C LEU A 527 4.50 19.73 11.88
N PHE A 528 4.10 20.59 10.95
CA PHE A 528 4.97 21.15 9.92
C PHE A 528 6.18 21.84 10.54
N PHE A 529 5.97 22.80 11.45
CA PHE A 529 7.09 23.54 12.04
C PHE A 529 7.90 22.69 13.02
N ASN A 530 7.28 21.84 13.84
CA ASN A 530 8.05 20.97 14.73
C ASN A 530 8.95 20.00 13.93
N ALA A 531 8.42 19.42 12.85
CA ALA A 531 9.18 18.55 11.96
C ALA A 531 10.25 19.32 11.16
N LEU A 532 9.95 20.54 10.69
CA LEU A 532 10.90 21.40 9.98
C LEU A 532 12.08 21.81 10.86
N PHE A 533 11.83 22.25 12.09
CA PHE A 533 12.90 22.60 13.03
C PHE A 533 13.73 21.37 13.40
N MET A 534 13.10 20.20 13.56
CA MET A 534 13.82 18.93 13.76
C MET A 534 14.71 18.59 12.56
N PHE A 535 14.19 18.73 11.34
CA PHE A 535 14.90 18.49 10.08
C PHE A 535 16.11 19.42 9.94
N VAL A 536 15.91 20.74 10.08
CA VAL A 536 16.97 21.75 9.98
C VAL A 536 18.04 21.53 11.05
N ARG A 537 17.66 21.21 12.29
CA ARG A 537 18.60 20.86 13.37
C ARG A 537 19.46 19.65 13.00
N ASN A 538 18.85 18.60 12.46
CA ASN A 538 19.56 17.37 12.07
C ASN A 538 20.54 17.59 10.91
N ILE A 539 20.24 18.52 10.00
CA ILE A 539 21.15 18.94 8.93
C ILE A 539 22.31 19.77 9.50
N ARG A 540 22.00 20.79 10.32
CA ARG A 540 23.00 21.72 10.89
C ARG A 540 24.01 21.04 11.80
N LEU A 541 23.59 20.02 12.55
CA LEU A 541 24.49 19.29 13.45
C LEU A 541 25.57 18.49 12.72
N GLN A 542 25.60 18.45 11.37
CA GLN A 542 26.56 17.75 10.50
C GLN A 542 26.82 16.27 10.86
N LYS A 543 26.03 15.66 11.76
CA LYS A 543 26.23 14.28 12.23
C LYS A 543 25.88 13.22 11.18
N LYS A 544 25.63 13.60 9.91
CA LYS A 544 25.28 12.74 8.77
C LYS A 544 24.49 11.50 9.24
N ARG A 545 23.30 11.71 9.80
CA ARG A 545 22.35 10.64 10.19
C ARG A 545 21.19 10.63 9.20
N PRO A 546 21.31 9.97 8.03
CA PRO A 546 20.29 10.02 6.99
C PRO A 546 18.91 9.58 7.49
N ALA A 547 18.86 8.58 8.39
CA ALA A 547 17.62 8.13 8.99
C ALA A 547 16.88 9.23 9.78
N ALA A 548 17.61 10.11 10.47
CA ALA A 548 17.00 11.20 11.24
C ALA A 548 16.57 12.38 10.34
N ILE A 549 17.30 12.64 9.26
CA ILE A 549 16.95 13.65 8.26
C ILE A 549 15.73 13.19 7.46
N GLY A 550 15.76 11.96 6.96
CA GLY A 550 14.65 11.34 6.21
C GLY A 550 13.39 11.21 7.06
N GLY A 551 13.56 10.84 8.35
CA GLY A 551 12.46 10.86 9.32
C GLY A 551 11.84 12.25 9.47
N GLY A 552 12.65 13.31 9.67
CA GLY A 552 12.14 14.68 9.75
C GLY A 552 11.39 15.10 8.49
N PHE A 553 11.91 14.77 7.31
CA PHE A 553 11.26 15.07 6.04
C PHE A 553 9.93 14.33 5.85
N ALA A 554 9.88 13.04 6.22
CA ALA A 554 8.66 12.25 6.22
C ALA A 554 7.56 12.83 7.15
N HIS A 555 7.93 13.41 8.29
CA HIS A 555 6.96 14.05 9.19
C HIS A 555 6.45 15.39 8.64
N ILE A 556 7.30 16.19 7.97
CA ILE A 556 6.85 17.39 7.23
C ILE A 556 5.85 16.98 6.15
N ALA A 557 6.13 15.90 5.43
CA ALA A 557 5.25 15.36 4.40
C ALA A 557 3.85 15.03 4.92
N MET A 558 3.75 14.43 6.12
CA MET A 558 2.45 14.14 6.76
C MET A 558 1.65 15.42 7.10
N ALA A 559 2.30 16.53 7.42
CA ALA A 559 1.61 17.81 7.62
C ALA A 559 1.02 18.36 6.32
N VAL A 560 1.80 18.29 5.22
CA VAL A 560 1.34 18.71 3.89
C VAL A 560 0.18 17.84 3.41
N LEU A 561 0.30 16.51 3.57
CA LEU A 561 -0.76 15.55 3.29
C LEU A 561 -2.04 15.89 4.06
N LEU A 562 -1.96 16.19 5.35
CA LEU A 562 -3.13 16.49 6.16
C LEU A 562 -3.88 17.73 5.64
N VAL A 563 -3.18 18.80 5.26
CA VAL A 563 -3.83 19.99 4.67
C VAL A 563 -4.50 19.64 3.34
N GLY A 564 -3.81 18.87 2.49
CA GLY A 564 -4.39 18.36 1.23
C GLY A 564 -5.66 17.57 1.46
N LEU A 565 -5.62 16.56 2.35
CA LEU A 565 -6.77 15.71 2.69
C LEU A 565 -7.93 16.54 3.24
N VAL A 566 -7.67 17.55 4.08
CA VAL A 566 -8.73 18.46 4.58
C VAL A 566 -9.39 19.21 3.43
N GLY A 567 -8.69 19.62 2.37
CA GLY A 567 -9.33 20.21 1.20
C GLY A 567 -10.05 19.16 0.35
N SER A 568 -9.27 18.22 -0.19
CA SER A 568 -9.65 17.35 -1.30
C SER A 568 -10.58 16.19 -0.94
N SER A 569 -10.74 15.87 0.34
CA SER A 569 -11.72 14.87 0.78
C SER A 569 -12.96 15.48 1.41
N MET A 570 -12.93 16.78 1.75
CA MET A 570 -13.99 17.37 2.55
C MET A 570 -14.78 18.49 1.87
N TYR A 571 -14.19 19.19 0.90
CA TYR A 571 -14.76 20.39 0.29
C TYR A 571 -14.83 20.28 -1.24
N VAL A 572 -14.96 19.06 -1.78
CA VAL A 572 -15.11 18.83 -3.21
C VAL A 572 -16.46 19.38 -3.67
N TYR A 573 -16.44 20.21 -4.71
CA TYR A 573 -17.66 20.65 -5.38
C TYR A 573 -17.92 19.74 -6.58
N GLU A 574 -19.15 19.26 -6.74
CA GLU A 574 -19.55 18.35 -7.82
C GLU A 574 -20.85 18.83 -8.46
N LYS A 575 -20.87 18.87 -9.80
CA LYS A 575 -22.06 19.12 -10.60
C LYS A 575 -22.17 18.10 -11.72
N THR A 576 -23.26 17.34 -11.71
CA THR A 576 -23.62 16.41 -12.77
C THR A 576 -24.70 17.00 -13.66
N GLY A 577 -24.69 16.68 -14.94
CA GLY A 577 -25.72 17.14 -15.85
C GLY A 577 -25.56 16.63 -17.27
N TYR A 578 -26.54 17.00 -18.11
CA TYR A 578 -26.57 16.60 -19.51
C TYR A 578 -26.27 17.80 -20.39
N LEU A 579 -25.39 17.60 -21.37
CA LEU A 579 -25.09 18.55 -22.42
C LEU A 579 -25.83 18.16 -23.69
N GLN A 580 -26.73 19.02 -24.12
CA GLN A 580 -27.40 18.87 -25.41
C GLN A 580 -26.53 19.51 -26.49
N ILE A 581 -26.12 18.68 -27.45
CA ILE A 581 -25.42 19.13 -28.65
C ILE A 581 -26.43 19.23 -29.78
N ASP A 582 -26.49 20.38 -30.41
CA ASP A 582 -27.29 20.59 -31.60
C ASP A 582 -26.64 19.88 -32.79
N ALA A 583 -27.36 18.93 -33.39
CA ALA A 583 -26.84 18.06 -34.44
C ALA A 583 -26.55 18.79 -35.77
N GLU A 584 -27.13 19.97 -36.00
CA GLU A 584 -26.93 20.75 -37.22
C GLU A 584 -25.76 21.73 -37.09
N THR A 585 -25.67 22.40 -35.94
CA THR A 585 -24.68 23.46 -35.69
C THR A 585 -23.42 22.96 -34.98
N HIS A 586 -23.44 21.75 -34.40
CA HIS A 586 -22.39 21.21 -33.52
C HIS A 586 -22.07 22.18 -32.38
N GLN A 587 -23.08 22.89 -31.88
CA GLN A 587 -22.97 23.81 -30.75
C GLN A 587 -23.74 23.27 -29.56
N SER A 588 -23.29 23.62 -28.36
CA SER A 588 -23.99 23.34 -27.11
C SER A 588 -24.12 24.60 -26.28
N THR A 589 -25.08 24.63 -25.37
CA THR A 589 -25.03 25.62 -24.29
C THR A 589 -23.82 25.32 -23.41
N PRO A 590 -23.06 26.33 -22.95
CA PRO A 590 -21.89 26.10 -22.11
C PRO A 590 -22.25 25.39 -20.79
N PHE A 591 -21.47 24.37 -20.40
CA PHE A 591 -21.65 23.71 -19.11
C PHE A 591 -20.86 24.48 -18.04
N THR A 592 -21.57 25.23 -17.20
CA THR A 592 -20.95 26.11 -16.19
C THR A 592 -20.97 25.48 -14.80
N VAL A 593 -19.82 25.51 -14.13
CA VAL A 593 -19.54 24.95 -12.79
C VAL A 593 -18.70 25.97 -12.03
N GLN A 594 -19.32 26.66 -11.06
CA GLN A 594 -18.72 27.83 -10.39
C GLN A 594 -18.12 28.83 -11.40
N GLU A 595 -16.84 29.18 -11.30
CA GLU A 595 -16.13 30.08 -12.21
C GLU A 595 -15.70 29.43 -13.54
N TYR A 596 -15.88 28.12 -13.68
CA TYR A 596 -15.48 27.36 -14.86
C TYR A 596 -16.64 27.21 -15.84
N THR A 597 -16.33 27.37 -17.12
CA THR A 597 -17.25 27.15 -18.23
C THR A 597 -16.61 26.18 -19.22
N LEU A 598 -17.28 25.08 -19.50
CA LEU A 598 -16.87 24.07 -20.48
C LEU A 598 -17.66 24.27 -21.76
N ASP A 599 -16.97 24.65 -22.83
CA ASP A 599 -17.51 24.79 -24.17
C ASP A 599 -17.16 23.55 -24.99
N TYR A 600 -18.17 22.90 -25.58
CA TYR A 600 -17.94 21.77 -26.48
C TYR A 600 -17.11 22.22 -27.69
N ALA A 601 -16.02 21.49 -27.97
CA ALA A 601 -15.15 21.75 -29.10
C ALA A 601 -15.30 20.70 -30.21
N SER A 602 -15.27 19.42 -29.85
CA SER A 602 -15.41 18.30 -30.79
C SER A 602 -15.61 16.97 -30.06
N ASP A 603 -16.13 15.96 -30.74
CA ASP A 603 -16.09 14.56 -30.31
C ASP A 603 -15.50 13.66 -31.41
N ARG A 604 -14.97 12.50 -31.01
CA ARG A 604 -14.48 11.48 -31.93
C ARG A 604 -14.72 10.07 -31.39
N ILE A 605 -14.89 9.14 -32.32
CA ILE A 605 -14.97 7.71 -32.05
C ILE A 605 -13.72 7.05 -32.64
N ILE A 606 -12.98 6.33 -31.82
CA ILE A 606 -11.81 5.53 -32.24
C ILE A 606 -12.25 4.07 -32.15
N ASP A 607 -12.41 3.41 -33.29
CA ASP A 607 -12.80 2.00 -33.37
C ASP A 607 -11.55 1.15 -33.63
N ASP A 608 -11.03 0.55 -32.56
CA ASP A 608 -9.91 -0.40 -32.55
C ASP A 608 -10.41 -1.81 -32.21
N SER A 609 -11.69 -2.11 -32.49
CA SER A 609 -12.33 -3.38 -32.13
C SER A 609 -11.66 -4.59 -32.78
N GLU A 610 -11.20 -4.48 -34.02
CA GLU A 610 -10.49 -5.57 -34.71
C GLU A 610 -9.10 -5.88 -34.11
N ALA A 611 -8.42 -4.86 -33.57
CA ALA A 611 -7.05 -5.01 -33.06
C ALA A 611 -6.99 -5.29 -31.56
N SER A 612 -7.88 -4.68 -30.78
CA SER A 612 -7.81 -4.66 -29.31
C SER A 612 -9.15 -4.90 -28.62
N ASN A 613 -10.21 -5.23 -29.37
CA ASN A 613 -11.58 -5.35 -28.85
C ASN A 613 -12.09 -4.06 -28.18
N THR A 614 -11.58 -2.88 -28.55
CA THR A 614 -11.86 -1.62 -27.84
C THR A 614 -12.43 -0.56 -28.78
N ILE A 615 -13.51 0.09 -28.35
CA ILE A 615 -14.02 1.33 -28.95
C ILE A 615 -13.89 2.46 -27.93
N VAL A 616 -13.33 3.60 -28.33
CA VAL A 616 -13.15 4.77 -27.48
C VAL A 616 -14.03 5.91 -27.97
N TYR A 617 -14.87 6.44 -27.08
CA TYR A 617 -15.66 7.64 -27.29
C TYR A 617 -15.01 8.79 -26.52
N GLU A 618 -14.51 9.79 -27.22
CA GLU A 618 -13.82 10.95 -26.62
C GLU A 618 -14.57 12.24 -26.96
N VAL A 619 -14.74 13.10 -25.96
CA VAL A 619 -15.34 14.42 -26.13
C VAL A 619 -14.35 15.46 -25.63
N THR A 620 -14.15 16.52 -26.40
CA THR A 620 -13.20 17.59 -26.11
C THR A 620 -13.94 18.88 -25.77
N PHE A 621 -13.51 19.51 -24.68
CA PHE A 621 -14.06 20.78 -24.19
C PHE A 621 -12.95 21.83 -24.05
N ASP A 622 -13.22 23.03 -24.53
CA ASP A 622 -12.45 24.21 -24.20
C ASP A 622 -12.90 24.74 -22.83
N VAL A 623 -11.95 24.97 -21.93
CA VAL A 623 -12.23 25.38 -20.55
C VAL A 623 -11.90 26.86 -20.39
N PHE A 624 -12.88 27.61 -19.90
CA PHE A 624 -12.75 29.01 -19.55
C PHE A 624 -12.89 29.19 -18.03
N ARG A 625 -12.10 30.10 -17.45
CA ARG A 625 -12.23 30.58 -16.07
C ARG A 625 -12.48 32.09 -16.14
N ASP A 626 -13.59 32.56 -15.59
CA ASP A 626 -13.99 33.98 -15.64
C ASP A 626 -13.92 34.58 -17.06
N GLY A 627 -14.32 33.79 -18.07
CA GLY A 627 -14.31 34.18 -19.48
C GLY A 627 -12.94 34.11 -20.20
N THR A 628 -11.86 33.73 -19.50
CA THR A 628 -10.53 33.54 -20.10
C THR A 628 -10.27 32.05 -20.34
N LYS A 629 -9.85 31.66 -21.56
CA LYS A 629 -9.51 30.27 -21.86
C LYS A 629 -8.29 29.83 -21.06
N VAL A 630 -8.45 28.83 -20.19
CA VAL A 630 -7.39 28.29 -19.31
C VAL A 630 -6.82 26.97 -19.80
N GLY A 631 -7.55 26.24 -20.65
CA GLY A 631 -7.08 24.95 -21.16
C GLY A 631 -8.10 24.24 -22.04
N GLN A 632 -7.82 22.98 -22.32
CA GLN A 632 -8.70 22.06 -23.04
C GLN A 632 -8.64 20.70 -22.35
N VAL A 633 -9.77 20.00 -22.27
CA VAL A 633 -9.91 18.70 -21.61
C VAL A 633 -10.62 17.71 -22.55
N SER A 634 -10.14 16.47 -22.60
CA SER A 634 -10.67 15.43 -23.49
C SER A 634 -10.98 14.14 -22.72
N PRO A 635 -12.04 14.12 -21.88
CA PRO A 635 -12.48 12.88 -21.22
C PRO A 635 -12.93 11.83 -22.24
N SER A 636 -12.78 10.55 -21.88
CA SER A 636 -13.21 9.44 -22.76
C SER A 636 -13.86 8.27 -22.02
N VAL A 637 -14.65 7.51 -22.76
CA VAL A 637 -15.20 6.22 -22.36
C VAL A 637 -14.66 5.15 -23.31
N GLN A 638 -13.95 4.17 -22.78
CA GLN A 638 -13.56 2.97 -23.52
C GLN A 638 -14.57 1.86 -23.25
N VAL A 639 -14.94 1.13 -24.29
CA VAL A 639 -15.87 0.01 -24.23
C VAL A 639 -15.19 -1.21 -24.85
N ASN A 640 -15.14 -2.31 -24.10
CA ASN A 640 -14.74 -3.60 -24.64
C ASN A 640 -15.91 -4.21 -25.43
N VAL A 641 -15.73 -4.49 -26.73
CA VAL A 641 -16.82 -5.03 -27.56
C VAL A 641 -17.22 -6.46 -27.17
N ALA A 642 -16.30 -7.23 -26.60
CA ALA A 642 -16.53 -8.61 -26.22
C ALA A 642 -17.26 -8.72 -24.87
N THR A 643 -16.76 -8.01 -23.86
CA THR A 643 -17.26 -8.11 -22.48
C THR A 643 -18.28 -7.02 -22.11
N GLN A 644 -18.44 -6.00 -22.97
CA GLN A 644 -19.22 -4.79 -22.70
C GLN A 644 -18.77 -4.02 -21.46
N GLN A 645 -17.57 -4.31 -20.93
CA GLN A 645 -16.97 -3.56 -19.84
C GLN A 645 -16.66 -2.13 -20.29
N ARG A 646 -16.89 -1.19 -19.38
CA ARG A 646 -16.62 0.23 -19.60
C ARG A 646 -15.49 0.69 -18.70
N LYS A 647 -14.58 1.48 -19.26
CA LYS A 647 -13.54 2.20 -18.52
C LYS A 647 -13.69 3.68 -18.81
N LEU A 648 -13.83 4.46 -17.75
CA LEU A 648 -13.86 5.91 -17.84
C LEU A 648 -12.42 6.42 -17.77
N ASN A 649 -12.07 7.41 -18.59
CA ASN A 649 -10.85 8.18 -18.42
C ASN A 649 -11.26 9.61 -18.18
N ALA A 650 -11.07 10.07 -16.95
CA ALA A 650 -11.30 11.46 -16.60
C ALA A 650 -10.20 12.34 -17.17
N ALA A 651 -10.58 13.56 -17.58
CA ALA A 651 -9.63 14.60 -17.91
C ALA A 651 -9.45 15.53 -16.71
N VAL A 652 -8.20 15.84 -16.39
CA VAL A 652 -7.85 16.68 -15.23
C VAL A 652 -7.04 17.87 -15.69
N LEU A 653 -7.53 19.07 -15.36
CA LEU A 653 -6.80 20.32 -15.54
C LEU A 653 -6.37 20.83 -14.17
N GLY A 654 -5.07 20.73 -13.87
CA GLY A 654 -4.53 21.03 -12.54
C GLY A 654 -4.13 22.50 -12.38
N PHE A 655 -4.49 23.09 -11.25
CA PHE A 655 -4.10 24.44 -10.81
C PHE A 655 -3.41 24.38 -9.43
N PRO A 656 -2.70 25.43 -8.99
CA PRO A 656 -1.98 25.41 -7.72
C PRO A 656 -2.87 25.09 -6.49
N GLU A 657 -4.13 25.53 -6.50
CA GLU A 657 -5.05 25.41 -5.36
C GLU A 657 -6.16 24.36 -5.56
N GLU A 658 -6.37 23.87 -6.77
CA GLU A 658 -7.48 22.96 -7.11
C GLU A 658 -7.24 22.24 -8.44
N ASP A 659 -7.92 21.13 -8.65
CA ASP A 659 -8.00 20.47 -9.96
C ASP A 659 -9.44 20.53 -10.49
N LEU A 660 -9.61 20.91 -11.76
CA LEU A 660 -10.86 20.72 -12.50
C LEU A 660 -10.86 19.31 -13.09
N PHE A 661 -11.82 18.51 -12.62
CA PHE A 661 -11.96 17.10 -12.95
C PHE A 661 -13.22 16.91 -13.80
N VAL A 662 -13.07 16.35 -15.01
CA VAL A 662 -14.17 16.24 -15.99
C VAL A 662 -14.30 14.80 -16.43
N VAL A 663 -15.51 14.25 -16.31
CA VAL A 663 -15.85 12.88 -16.71
C VAL A 663 -16.99 12.91 -17.71
N TYR A 664 -16.77 12.21 -18.82
CA TYR A 664 -17.81 11.89 -19.78
C TYR A 664 -18.35 10.49 -19.47
N GLN A 665 -19.63 10.37 -19.16
CA GLN A 665 -20.29 9.12 -18.76
C GLN A 665 -21.04 8.45 -19.91
N GLY A 666 -20.84 8.90 -21.15
CA GLY A 666 -21.55 8.41 -22.33
C GLY A 666 -22.79 9.24 -22.66
N VAL A 667 -23.62 8.69 -23.54
CA VAL A 667 -24.81 9.36 -24.06
C VAL A 667 -26.07 8.78 -23.40
N ASN A 668 -27.02 9.63 -23.04
CA ASN A 668 -28.33 9.18 -22.54
C ASN A 668 -29.26 8.73 -23.68
N GLN A 669 -30.47 8.26 -23.34
CA GLN A 669 -31.45 7.82 -24.35
C GLN A 669 -31.91 8.93 -25.32
N ALA A 670 -31.78 10.20 -24.93
CA ALA A 670 -32.14 11.35 -25.74
C ALA A 670 -30.99 11.87 -26.62
N GLY A 671 -29.82 11.21 -26.61
CA GLY A 671 -28.67 11.66 -27.38
C GLY A 671 -27.81 12.72 -26.67
N TRP A 672 -28.09 13.05 -25.41
CA TRP A 672 -27.33 14.07 -24.67
C TRP A 672 -26.13 13.48 -23.97
N PHE A 673 -25.04 14.23 -23.93
CA PHE A 673 -23.81 13.80 -23.29
C PHE A 673 -23.94 13.95 -21.77
N SER A 674 -23.71 12.86 -21.03
CA SER A 674 -23.73 12.86 -19.57
C SER A 674 -22.37 13.27 -19.05
N LEU A 675 -22.33 14.36 -18.26
CA LEU A 675 -21.11 14.91 -17.68
C LEU A 675 -21.17 14.90 -16.16
N ASP A 676 -20.04 14.59 -15.54
CA ASP A 676 -19.77 14.77 -14.12
C ASP A 676 -18.50 15.63 -13.99
N VAL A 677 -18.67 16.85 -13.49
CA VAL A 677 -17.58 17.83 -13.34
C VAL A 677 -17.40 18.17 -11.88
N ARG A 678 -16.15 18.09 -11.41
CA ARG A 678 -15.78 18.33 -10.02
C ARG A 678 -14.63 19.31 -9.89
N ILE A 679 -14.65 20.10 -8.82
CA ILE A 679 -13.53 20.95 -8.40
C ILE A 679 -12.95 20.34 -7.13
N ASN A 680 -11.71 19.86 -7.22
CA ASN A 680 -11.02 19.17 -6.14
C ASN A 680 -9.98 20.10 -5.50
N PRO A 681 -10.31 20.79 -4.39
CA PRO A 681 -9.39 21.72 -3.78
C PRO A 681 -8.21 21.01 -3.11
N LEU A 682 -7.02 21.60 -3.19
CA LEU A 682 -5.78 21.20 -2.53
C LEU A 682 -5.30 19.76 -2.79
N ILE A 683 -5.83 19.08 -3.82
CA ILE A 683 -5.41 17.72 -4.17
C ILE A 683 -3.92 17.64 -4.52
N ASN A 684 -3.35 18.70 -5.09
CA ASN A 684 -1.92 18.81 -5.36
C ASN A 684 -1.06 18.70 -4.09
N LEU A 685 -1.55 19.15 -2.93
CA LEU A 685 -0.85 18.94 -1.65
C LEU A 685 -0.86 17.48 -1.22
N VAL A 686 -1.88 16.70 -1.60
CA VAL A 686 -1.89 15.25 -1.38
C VAL A 686 -0.77 14.59 -2.20
N TRP A 687 -0.68 14.91 -3.49
CA TRP A 687 0.35 14.37 -4.37
C TRP A 687 1.77 14.78 -3.96
N ILE A 688 1.97 16.06 -3.66
CA ILE A 688 3.27 16.60 -3.20
C ILE A 688 3.65 15.98 -1.86
N GLY A 689 2.74 15.98 -0.89
CA GLY A 689 2.98 15.41 0.42
C GLY A 689 3.28 13.91 0.34
N PHE A 690 2.58 13.17 -0.52
CA PHE A 690 2.88 11.76 -0.77
C PHE A 690 4.28 11.56 -1.38
N ALA A 691 4.64 12.33 -2.41
CA ALA A 691 5.96 12.27 -3.02
C ALA A 691 7.07 12.61 -2.00
N MET A 692 6.86 13.62 -1.15
CA MET A 692 7.77 13.99 -0.07
C MET A 692 7.94 12.85 0.94
N LEU A 693 6.85 12.16 1.29
CA LEU A 693 6.88 11.01 2.20
C LEU A 693 7.75 9.88 1.62
N MET A 694 7.59 9.57 0.33
CA MET A 694 8.39 8.55 -0.35
C MET A 694 9.87 8.92 -0.38
N ILE A 695 10.20 10.18 -0.70
CA ILE A 695 11.59 10.68 -0.71
C ILE A 695 12.21 10.62 0.69
N GLY A 696 11.48 11.04 1.73
CA GLY A 696 11.95 11.01 3.12
C GLY A 696 12.25 9.60 3.59
N THR A 697 11.36 8.67 3.27
CA THR A 697 11.52 7.24 3.58
C THR A 697 12.68 6.61 2.82
N ALA A 698 12.82 6.90 1.51
CA ALA A 698 13.93 6.41 0.71
C ALA A 698 15.28 6.89 1.27
N PHE A 699 15.37 8.16 1.66
CA PHE A 699 16.58 8.71 2.29
C PHE A 699 16.91 8.02 3.62
N ALA A 700 15.87 7.69 4.41
CA ALA A 700 16.03 6.96 5.68
C ALA A 700 16.40 5.47 5.50
N CYS A 701 15.93 4.85 4.42
CA CYS A 701 16.17 3.45 4.07
C CYS A 701 17.60 3.23 3.54
N PHE A 702 18.00 3.99 2.51
CA PHE A 702 19.26 3.77 1.79
C PHE A 702 20.45 4.54 2.36
N GLY A 703 20.22 5.48 3.27
CA GLY A 703 21.28 6.22 3.90
C GLY A 703 22.19 5.36 4.79
N ARG A 704 23.51 5.53 4.66
CA ARG A 704 24.51 4.80 5.47
C ARG A 704 24.29 5.06 6.96
N ARG A 705 23.83 4.03 7.68
CA ARG A 705 23.84 4.00 9.14
C ARG A 705 25.25 3.61 9.57
N ARG A 706 26.03 4.54 10.13
CA ARG A 706 27.20 4.16 10.94
C ARG A 706 26.66 3.44 12.17
N SER A 707 27.18 2.24 12.45
CA SER A 707 26.96 1.59 13.74
C SER A 707 27.36 2.57 14.83
N ALA A 708 26.44 2.81 15.77
CA ALA A 708 26.72 3.63 16.94
C ALA A 708 27.62 2.84 17.89
#